data_AF-A0A485KXJ3-F1
#
_entry.id   AF-A0A485KXJ3-F1
#
_cell.length_a   1.000
_cell.length_b   1.000
_cell.length_c   1.000
_cell.angle_alpha   90.00
_cell.angle_beta   90.00
_cell.angle_gamma   90.00
#
_symmetry.space_group_name_H-M   'P 1'
#
loop_
_entity.id
_entity.type
_entity.pdbx_description
1 polymer ?
#
loop_
_entity_poly.entity_id
_entity_poly.type
_entity_poly.pdbx_seq_one_letter_code
_entity_poly.pdbx_strand_id
1 'polypeptide(L)'
;MASGAAAALDALVGRLARQICVKDTPSWEELHEHLGMLLRTPLHLRATLRQAAWCTHSSVFTGVAAAVAKGLVDLADTDDALHQVFLALTDKLMQPCKDSRGHILKACKWTGVIGPTQRCAKLWDALLPALQTFLVRGPSLMKTLLPSVDLRSLAASHMQCTLPAVHHLLHLVVHATTDADAHALVFYVVDVILALDWTDDAITFRDELLARVFSFLTNLPFQTHSSNTSLAAIRAALVRHAKAAHEGTTLLAQLTSTVSHEFALDLCSDLYDQWTASSVDESTLPSSSLPSSSLPSSFPSSSLKVSLASSPKPSSSSWEESTLPLSSLSLVSLASSPDLSTATRWTPSSSSSLDTLVSFQNGHFVLLVGFCAHTTYVDAAALDGLLVDLLDRSKLSIDRMFAALYVASHRHLALPSHALMEHDPLLGRLPPPLVEHALAMTLPSHEVHRRMHAIGFNDAMSVVPSIPFAAQPVHIRALDVVRFHRVPRLPSMQRPWTPGLPPATVPVNQHLHMDVLQHVFSFLSDKRLCRLASVCRVFHTAAQDPFLWQQLYAKFGTVCTHPPTVEHEWRAMYKARTIKMRRGRRPKGKGRILTLMCDRCGCNHLSATAVQQEKHTARHLHQETTSKNTKKRVRSSG
;
A
#
# COMPACT_ATOMS: atom_id res chain seq x y z
N MET A 1 16.96 39.34 7.19
CA MET A 1 15.50 39.62 7.24
C MET A 1 14.68 38.39 7.62
N ALA A 2 14.71 37.29 6.84
CA ALA A 2 13.88 36.09 7.08
C ALA A 2 13.83 35.58 8.55
N SER A 3 14.97 35.48 9.24
CA SER A 3 15.03 35.02 10.65
C SER A 3 14.22 35.90 11.62
N GLY A 4 14.20 37.22 11.43
CA GLY A 4 13.40 38.13 12.27
C GLY A 4 11.90 38.00 11.99
N ALA A 5 11.53 37.85 10.71
CA ALA A 5 10.14 37.64 10.30
C ALA A 5 9.59 36.28 10.77
N ALA A 6 10.45 35.25 10.85
CA ALA A 6 10.12 33.94 11.40
C ALA A 6 9.89 34.01 12.92
N ALA A 7 10.79 34.67 13.65
CA ALA A 7 10.64 34.88 15.10
C ALA A 7 9.36 35.68 15.45
N ALA A 8 9.00 36.68 14.64
CA ALA A 8 7.75 37.41 14.80
C ALA A 8 6.51 36.53 14.58
N LEU A 9 6.51 35.68 13.53
CA LEU A 9 5.43 34.73 13.29
C LEU A 9 5.30 33.70 14.42
N ASP A 10 6.42 33.20 14.96
CA ASP A 10 6.43 32.25 16.07
C ASP A 10 5.92 32.88 17.38
N ALA A 11 6.25 34.14 17.63
CA ALA A 11 5.70 34.90 18.75
C ALA A 11 4.17 35.06 18.61
N LEU A 12 3.68 35.45 17.44
CA LEU A 12 2.25 35.58 17.12
C LEU A 12 1.50 34.26 17.30
N VAL A 13 1.95 33.19 16.62
CA VAL A 13 1.35 31.85 16.71
C VAL A 13 1.36 31.33 18.15
N GLY A 14 2.46 31.57 18.88
CA GLY A 14 2.57 31.22 20.30
C GLY A 14 1.60 32.00 21.20
N ARG A 15 1.36 33.30 20.94
CA ARG A 15 0.35 34.10 21.66
C ARG A 15 -1.06 33.57 21.39
N LEU A 16 -1.43 33.40 20.12
CA LEU A 16 -2.77 32.95 19.70
C LEU A 16 -3.10 31.57 20.24
N ALA A 17 -2.14 30.63 20.18
CA ALA A 17 -2.35 29.30 20.73
C ALA A 17 -2.59 29.33 22.25
N ARG A 18 -1.92 30.21 23.00
CA ARG A 18 -2.16 30.38 24.44
C ARG A 18 -3.54 30.98 24.72
N GLN A 19 -3.95 32.04 24.02
CA GLN A 19 -5.28 32.65 24.16
C GLN A 19 -6.40 31.62 23.96
N ILE A 20 -6.33 30.85 22.86
CA ILE A 20 -7.30 29.79 22.56
C ILE A 20 -7.32 28.70 23.64
N CYS A 21 -6.16 28.30 24.17
CA CYS A 21 -6.09 27.34 25.28
C CYS A 21 -6.73 27.86 26.58
N VAL A 22 -6.66 29.17 26.85
CA VAL A 22 -7.27 29.84 28.02
C VAL A 22 -8.77 30.15 27.78
N LYS A 23 -9.24 30.03 26.53
CA LYS A 23 -10.57 30.43 26.03
C LYS A 23 -10.78 31.95 25.90
N ASP A 24 -9.69 32.71 25.83
CA ASP A 24 -9.73 34.12 25.46
C ASP A 24 -10.05 34.26 23.96
N THR A 25 -10.69 35.36 23.56
CA THR A 25 -10.92 35.68 22.14
C THR A 25 -9.60 36.03 21.44
N PRO A 26 -9.12 35.23 20.48
CA PRO A 26 -7.89 35.53 19.75
C PRO A 26 -8.07 36.73 18.80
N SER A 27 -7.11 37.65 18.79
CA SER A 27 -7.06 38.74 17.80
C SER A 27 -6.34 38.28 16.54
N TRP A 28 -7.06 38.15 15.43
CA TRP A 28 -6.50 37.67 14.17
C TRP A 28 -5.90 38.78 13.29
N GLU A 29 -6.10 40.06 13.64
CA GLU A 29 -5.68 41.21 12.81
C GLU A 29 -4.16 41.27 12.66
N GLU A 30 -3.42 41.22 13.78
CA GLU A 30 -1.94 41.19 13.79
C GLU A 30 -1.38 40.04 12.94
N LEU A 31 -2.09 38.90 12.90
CA LEU A 31 -1.68 37.76 12.08
C LEU A 31 -1.88 38.05 10.59
N HIS A 32 -3.04 38.55 10.19
CA HIS A 32 -3.32 38.85 8.77
C HIS A 32 -2.40 39.95 8.24
N GLU A 33 -2.11 40.99 9.02
CA GLU A 33 -1.15 42.02 8.65
C GLU A 33 0.26 41.43 8.43
N HIS A 34 0.75 40.60 9.37
CA HIS A 34 2.06 39.96 9.24
C HIS A 34 2.14 38.99 8.06
N LEU A 35 1.08 38.20 7.81
CA LEU A 35 1.01 37.32 6.63
C LEU A 35 0.98 38.14 5.32
N GLY A 36 0.24 39.25 5.27
CA GLY A 36 0.24 40.17 4.13
C GLY A 36 1.62 40.79 3.87
N MET A 37 2.36 41.17 4.90
CA MET A 37 3.76 41.63 4.76
C MET A 37 4.67 40.53 4.19
N LEU A 38 4.53 39.29 4.63
CA LEU A 38 5.32 38.17 4.10
C LEU A 38 5.01 37.91 2.61
N LEU A 39 3.74 37.99 2.22
CA LEU A 39 3.29 37.75 0.84
C LEU A 39 3.76 38.84 -0.14
N ARG A 40 3.96 40.08 0.33
CA ARG A 40 4.61 41.15 -0.46
C ARG A 40 6.09 40.89 -0.75
N THR A 41 6.71 39.91 -0.10
CA THR A 41 8.11 39.51 -0.32
C THR A 41 8.23 38.01 -0.61
N PRO A 42 7.59 37.50 -1.69
CA PRO A 42 7.32 36.07 -1.86
C PRO A 42 8.58 35.19 -1.92
N LEU A 43 9.71 35.71 -2.43
CA LEU A 43 11.01 35.04 -2.40
C LEU A 43 11.50 34.66 -0.98
N HIS A 44 11.08 35.41 0.04
CA HIS A 44 11.42 35.14 1.44
C HIS A 44 10.33 34.36 2.19
N LEU A 45 9.13 34.23 1.64
CA LEU A 45 8.00 33.56 2.27
C LEU A 45 8.34 32.10 2.61
N ARG A 46 8.76 31.32 1.61
CA ARG A 46 9.10 29.89 1.77
C ARG A 46 10.24 29.69 2.78
N ALA A 47 11.27 30.53 2.75
CA ALA A 47 12.38 30.48 3.71
C ALA A 47 11.92 30.81 5.15
N THR A 48 11.07 31.83 5.31
CA THR A 48 10.54 32.27 6.60
C THR A 48 9.62 31.21 7.21
N LEU A 49 8.68 30.68 6.43
CA LEU A 49 7.77 29.62 6.87
C LEU A 49 8.49 28.30 7.16
N ARG A 50 9.59 27.99 6.47
CA ARG A 50 10.46 26.85 6.81
C ARG A 50 11.09 27.02 8.20
N GLN A 51 11.64 28.20 8.50
CA GLN A 51 12.31 28.52 9.77
C GLN A 51 11.33 28.62 10.95
N ALA A 52 10.13 29.16 10.71
CA ALA A 52 9.11 29.32 11.74
C ALA A 52 8.53 27.97 12.23
N ALA A 53 8.34 27.88 13.55
CA ALA A 53 7.68 26.82 14.31
C ALA A 53 6.14 26.91 14.29
N TRP A 54 5.55 27.50 13.26
CA TRP A 54 4.10 27.70 13.14
C TRP A 54 3.27 26.39 13.04
N CYS A 55 3.90 25.24 12.75
CA CYS A 55 3.31 23.89 12.77
C CYS A 55 3.69 23.07 14.04
N THR A 56 3.82 23.71 15.20
CA THR A 56 4.00 23.01 16.48
C THR A 56 2.76 22.19 16.85
N HIS A 57 2.92 21.24 17.78
CA HIS A 57 1.79 20.47 18.30
C HIS A 57 0.69 21.40 18.83
N SER A 58 1.05 22.43 19.60
CA SER A 58 0.07 23.37 20.16
C SER A 58 -0.71 24.11 19.08
N SER A 59 -0.04 24.69 18.06
CA SER A 59 -0.72 25.45 17.01
C SER A 59 -1.59 24.60 16.08
N VAL A 60 -1.23 23.33 15.85
CA VAL A 60 -2.08 22.37 15.12
C VAL A 60 -3.35 22.05 15.91
N PHE A 61 -3.22 21.74 17.21
CA PHE A 61 -4.38 21.36 18.04
C PHE A 61 -5.29 22.52 18.43
N THR A 62 -4.80 23.77 18.44
CA THR A 62 -5.63 24.98 18.66
C THR A 62 -6.22 25.54 17.37
N GLY A 63 -5.91 24.97 16.20
CA GLY A 63 -6.37 25.46 14.90
C GLY A 63 -5.62 26.69 14.37
N VAL A 64 -4.64 27.24 15.12
CA VAL A 64 -3.84 28.39 14.67
C VAL A 64 -3.04 28.06 13.41
N ALA A 65 -2.53 26.83 13.27
CA ALA A 65 -1.85 26.40 12.05
C ALA A 65 -2.79 26.39 10.83
N ALA A 66 -4.06 26.03 11.02
CA ALA A 66 -5.08 26.10 9.97
C ALA A 66 -5.39 27.55 9.59
N ALA A 67 -5.50 28.44 10.58
CA ALA A 67 -5.71 29.88 10.35
C ALA A 67 -4.53 30.54 9.62
N VAL A 68 -3.28 30.19 9.96
CA VAL A 68 -2.08 30.65 9.23
C VAL A 68 -2.12 30.19 7.78
N ALA A 69 -2.36 28.89 7.55
CA ALA A 69 -2.38 28.33 6.20
C ALA A 69 -3.51 28.88 5.34
N LYS A 70 -4.71 29.05 5.91
CA LYS A 70 -5.84 29.66 5.22
C LYS A 70 -5.56 31.13 4.92
N GLY A 71 -5.11 31.91 5.90
CA GLY A 71 -4.77 33.32 5.71
C GLY A 71 -3.69 33.54 4.63
N LEU A 72 -2.71 32.63 4.53
CA LEU A 72 -1.72 32.65 3.44
C LEU A 72 -2.35 32.44 2.07
N VAL A 73 -3.32 31.53 1.93
CA VAL A 73 -4.01 31.26 0.66
C VAL A 73 -5.05 32.35 0.34
N ASP A 74 -5.71 32.91 1.36
CA ASP A 74 -6.73 33.97 1.21
C ASP A 74 -6.08 35.31 0.82
N LEU A 75 -4.89 35.65 1.34
CA LEU A 75 -4.15 36.89 1.07
C LEU A 75 -3.19 36.82 -0.14
N ALA A 76 -3.07 35.67 -0.80
CA ALA A 76 -2.20 35.50 -1.96
C ALA A 76 -2.89 35.99 -3.25
N ASP A 77 -2.59 37.23 -3.64
CA ASP A 77 -3.27 37.92 -4.75
C ASP A 77 -2.63 37.71 -6.13
N THR A 78 -1.47 37.03 -6.20
CA THR A 78 -0.79 36.71 -7.46
C THR A 78 -0.47 35.22 -7.57
N ASP A 79 -0.38 34.72 -8.80
CA ASP A 79 0.00 33.32 -9.08
C ASP A 79 1.37 32.96 -8.49
N ASP A 80 2.34 33.88 -8.52
CA ASP A 80 3.64 33.71 -7.87
C ASP A 80 3.54 33.60 -6.34
N ALA A 81 2.69 34.41 -5.70
CA ALA A 81 2.46 34.33 -4.26
C ALA A 81 1.78 33.00 -3.90
N LEU A 82 0.73 32.62 -4.66
CA LEU A 82 0.04 31.33 -4.52
C LEU A 82 1.03 30.15 -4.68
N HIS A 83 1.88 30.17 -5.71
CA HIS A 83 2.92 29.18 -5.94
C HIS A 83 3.88 29.07 -4.73
N GLN A 84 4.38 30.18 -4.19
CA GLN A 84 5.24 30.15 -2.99
C GLN A 84 4.50 29.66 -1.74
N VAL A 85 3.21 29.99 -1.58
CA VAL A 85 2.37 29.44 -0.49
C VAL A 85 2.25 27.93 -0.63
N PHE A 86 1.89 27.41 -1.80
CA PHE A 86 1.75 25.96 -2.03
C PHE A 86 3.06 25.21 -1.71
N LEU A 87 4.20 25.71 -2.19
CA LEU A 87 5.50 25.13 -1.89
C LEU A 87 5.84 25.17 -0.39
N ALA A 88 5.47 26.23 0.32
CA ALA A 88 5.69 26.34 1.76
C ALA A 88 4.78 25.42 2.59
N LEU A 89 3.54 25.19 2.14
CA LEU A 89 2.61 24.23 2.75
C LEU A 89 3.09 22.78 2.52
N THR A 90 3.42 22.43 1.27
CA THR A 90 3.90 21.08 0.93
C THR A 90 5.25 20.77 1.57
N ASP A 91 6.18 21.73 1.68
CA ASP A 91 7.43 21.58 2.44
C ASP A 91 7.21 21.10 3.89
N LYS A 92 6.15 21.57 4.56
CA LYS A 92 5.82 21.17 5.94
C LYS A 92 5.09 19.83 5.99
N LEU A 93 4.26 19.52 4.99
CA LEU A 93 3.53 18.25 4.88
C LEU A 93 4.44 17.07 4.51
N MET A 94 5.50 17.32 3.72
CA MET A 94 6.51 16.34 3.32
C MET A 94 7.65 16.15 4.34
N GLN A 95 7.59 16.83 5.50
CA GLN A 95 8.56 16.61 6.58
C GLN A 95 8.14 15.43 7.47
N PRO A 96 8.99 14.40 7.66
CA PRO A 96 8.67 13.25 8.51
C PRO A 96 8.58 13.66 9.99
N CYS A 97 7.72 12.98 10.76
CA CYS A 97 7.51 13.21 12.19
C CYS A 97 8.76 12.93 13.06
N LYS A 98 9.71 13.87 13.14
CA LYS A 98 10.91 13.73 13.97
C LYS A 98 10.84 14.56 15.27
N ASP A 99 11.52 14.08 16.30
CA ASP A 99 11.78 14.82 17.54
C ASP A 99 13.04 15.71 17.40
N SER A 100 13.36 16.47 18.45
CA SER A 100 14.54 17.36 18.46
C SER A 100 15.90 16.63 18.44
N ARG A 101 15.91 15.30 18.56
CA ARG A 101 17.09 14.43 18.44
C ARG A 101 17.11 13.69 17.09
N GLY A 102 16.18 13.99 16.18
CA GLY A 102 16.04 13.34 14.88
C GLY A 102 15.33 11.98 14.90
N HIS A 103 14.91 11.47 16.06
CA HIS A 103 14.21 10.20 16.18
C HIS A 103 12.74 10.33 15.79
N ILE A 104 12.12 9.23 15.36
CA ILE A 104 10.70 9.20 15.03
C ILE A 104 9.85 9.43 16.29
N LEU A 105 8.93 10.38 16.22
CA LEU A 105 7.96 10.64 17.29
C LEU A 105 7.09 9.40 17.54
N LYS A 106 7.06 8.90 18.78
CA LYS A 106 6.18 7.78 19.18
C LYS A 106 4.71 7.98 18.78
N ALA A 107 4.25 9.23 18.70
CA ALA A 107 2.90 9.60 18.27
C ALA A 107 2.60 9.31 16.79
N CYS A 108 3.62 9.29 15.92
CA CYS A 108 3.46 8.89 14.51
C CYS A 108 3.77 7.40 14.27
N LYS A 109 4.05 6.61 15.33
CA LYS A 109 4.23 5.17 15.20
C LYS A 109 2.90 4.52 14.81
N TRP A 110 2.89 3.78 13.70
CA TRP A 110 1.72 3.08 13.20
C TRP A 110 1.22 2.00 14.17
N THR A 111 -0.10 1.98 14.42
CA THR A 111 -0.78 1.01 15.31
C THR A 111 -1.91 0.25 14.60
N GLY A 112 -1.90 0.18 13.27
CA GLY A 112 -2.92 -0.51 12.47
C GLY A 112 -4.17 0.30 12.14
N VAL A 113 -4.25 1.58 12.55
CA VAL A 113 -5.34 2.51 12.26
C VAL A 113 -4.76 3.94 12.22
N ILE A 114 -5.23 4.82 11.32
CA ILE A 114 -5.03 6.27 11.47
C ILE A 114 -5.83 6.73 12.70
N GLY A 115 -5.16 6.79 13.84
CA GLY A 115 -5.73 7.31 15.08
C GLY A 115 -5.61 8.85 15.14
N PRO A 116 -6.49 9.53 15.91
CA PRO A 116 -6.40 10.98 16.14
C PRO A 116 -5.12 11.42 16.86
N THR A 117 -4.29 10.46 17.30
CA THR A 117 -2.99 10.64 17.95
C THR A 117 -1.84 10.85 16.96
N GLN A 118 -2.02 10.56 15.66
CA GLN A 118 -0.95 10.72 14.66
C GLN A 118 -0.73 12.20 14.33
N ARG A 119 0.44 12.74 14.70
CA ARG A 119 0.77 14.16 14.47
C ARG A 119 0.77 14.53 12.98
N CYS A 120 1.23 13.63 12.10
CA CYS A 120 1.15 13.81 10.65
C CYS A 120 -0.30 13.93 10.17
N ALA A 121 -1.18 13.01 10.57
CA ALA A 121 -2.60 13.09 10.23
C ALA A 121 -3.24 14.40 10.72
N LYS A 122 -2.97 14.82 11.96
CA LYS A 122 -3.47 16.10 12.50
C LYS A 122 -2.91 17.34 11.81
N LEU A 123 -1.67 17.28 11.30
CA LEU A 123 -1.11 18.36 10.49
C LEU A 123 -1.79 18.43 9.12
N TRP A 124 -2.04 17.28 8.48
CA TRP A 124 -2.81 17.20 7.25
C TRP A 124 -4.26 17.68 7.45
N ASP A 125 -4.96 17.25 8.50
CA ASP A 125 -6.30 17.74 8.86
C ASP A 125 -6.34 19.28 8.95
N ALA A 126 -5.31 19.89 9.55
CA ALA A 126 -5.24 21.33 9.76
C ALA A 126 -4.90 22.12 8.48
N LEU A 127 -4.13 21.55 7.56
CA LEU A 127 -3.70 22.21 6.33
C LEU A 127 -4.60 21.89 5.11
N LEU A 128 -5.39 20.81 5.16
CA LEU A 128 -6.31 20.40 4.10
C LEU A 128 -7.29 21.53 3.67
N PRO A 129 -7.92 22.31 4.58
CA PRO A 129 -8.82 23.39 4.16
C PRO A 129 -8.14 24.47 3.32
N ALA A 130 -6.88 24.79 3.62
CA ALA A 130 -6.11 25.75 2.84
C ALA A 130 -5.77 25.19 1.44
N LEU A 131 -5.45 23.90 1.33
CA LEU A 131 -5.24 23.22 0.04
C LEU A 131 -6.53 23.11 -0.79
N GLN A 132 -7.69 22.96 -0.14
CA GLN A 132 -9.00 23.03 -0.79
C GLN A 132 -9.26 24.44 -1.36
N THR A 133 -9.07 25.50 -0.56
CA THR A 133 -9.18 26.88 -1.06
C THR A 133 -8.19 27.17 -2.20
N PHE A 134 -6.97 26.63 -2.11
CA PHE A 134 -5.97 26.75 -3.17
C PHE A 134 -6.42 26.07 -4.47
N LEU A 135 -6.98 24.87 -4.40
CA LEU A 135 -7.55 24.15 -5.55
C LEU A 135 -8.67 24.95 -6.24
N VAL A 136 -9.51 25.64 -5.45
CA VAL A 136 -10.58 26.52 -5.98
C VAL A 136 -10.00 27.79 -6.64
N ARG A 137 -8.96 28.41 -6.06
CA ARG A 137 -8.37 29.66 -6.56
C ARG A 137 -7.42 29.48 -7.76
N GLY A 138 -6.66 28.38 -7.78
CA GLY A 138 -5.58 28.16 -8.75
C GLY A 138 -5.47 26.70 -9.19
N PRO A 139 -6.49 26.13 -9.87
CA PRO A 139 -6.47 24.73 -10.28
C PRO A 139 -5.34 24.41 -11.29
N SER A 140 -5.02 25.36 -12.18
CA SER A 140 -3.89 25.26 -13.12
C SER A 140 -2.52 25.24 -12.41
N LEU A 141 -2.37 25.99 -11.32
CA LEU A 141 -1.19 25.96 -10.45
C LEU A 141 -1.13 24.64 -9.67
N MET A 142 -2.25 24.16 -9.11
CA MET A 142 -2.29 22.84 -8.47
C MET A 142 -1.83 21.75 -9.45
N LYS A 143 -2.30 21.79 -10.70
CA LYS A 143 -1.92 20.85 -11.76
C LYS A 143 -0.41 20.81 -12.02
N THR A 144 0.25 21.96 -12.02
CA THR A 144 1.70 22.06 -12.28
C THR A 144 2.55 21.77 -11.05
N LEU A 145 2.03 21.99 -9.84
CA LEU A 145 2.78 21.84 -8.59
C LEU A 145 2.57 20.51 -7.88
N LEU A 146 1.45 19.79 -8.08
CA LEU A 146 1.26 18.47 -7.47
C LEU A 146 2.34 17.44 -7.84
N PRO A 147 2.91 17.41 -9.06
CA PRO A 147 4.07 16.57 -9.38
C PRO A 147 5.32 16.83 -8.52
N SER A 148 5.43 17.98 -7.84
CA SER A 148 6.55 18.26 -6.93
C SER A 148 6.35 17.67 -5.52
N VAL A 149 5.22 16.98 -5.26
CA VAL A 149 4.92 16.30 -3.99
C VAL A 149 5.66 14.97 -3.96
N ASP A 150 6.90 14.99 -3.47
CA ASP A 150 7.77 13.81 -3.40
C ASP A 150 7.39 12.85 -2.26
N LEU A 151 6.33 12.05 -2.48
CA LEU A 151 5.97 10.96 -1.58
C LEU A 151 7.03 9.85 -1.52
N ARG A 152 7.92 9.73 -2.51
CA ARG A 152 8.99 8.71 -2.51
C ARG A 152 10.02 9.04 -1.45
N SER A 153 10.48 10.29 -1.36
CA SER A 153 11.33 10.75 -0.26
C SER A 153 10.62 10.72 1.09
N LEU A 154 9.32 10.98 1.15
CA LEU A 154 8.54 10.80 2.38
C LEU A 154 8.47 9.33 2.80
N ALA A 155 8.29 8.39 1.87
CA ALA A 155 8.23 6.97 2.15
C ALA A 155 9.58 6.41 2.60
N ALA A 156 10.65 6.71 1.85
CA ALA A 156 12.02 6.31 2.14
C ALA A 156 12.53 6.89 3.48
N SER A 157 12.11 8.10 3.85
CA SER A 157 12.45 8.67 5.16
C SER A 157 11.55 8.20 6.29
N HIS A 158 10.23 8.01 6.04
CA HIS A 158 9.28 7.42 6.98
C HIS A 158 7.93 7.03 6.34
N MET A 159 7.78 5.77 5.88
CA MET A 159 6.52 5.20 5.35
C MET A 159 5.25 5.60 6.12
N GLN A 160 5.29 5.64 7.45
CA GLN A 160 4.09 5.84 8.28
C GLN A 160 3.52 7.27 8.17
N CYS A 161 4.31 8.25 7.73
CA CYS A 161 3.81 9.58 7.35
C CYS A 161 3.16 9.60 5.96
N THR A 162 3.46 8.61 5.10
CA THR A 162 2.96 8.53 3.72
C THR A 162 1.49 8.08 3.67
N LEU A 163 1.03 7.22 4.58
CA LEU A 163 -0.39 6.80 4.63
C LEU A 163 -1.36 7.99 4.85
N PRO A 164 -1.13 8.89 5.85
CA PRO A 164 -1.90 10.13 5.94
C PRO A 164 -1.75 11.02 4.70
N ALA A 165 -0.56 11.15 4.11
CA ALA A 165 -0.37 11.98 2.92
C ALA A 165 -1.24 11.49 1.74
N VAL A 166 -1.17 10.20 1.40
CA VAL A 166 -2.02 9.59 0.36
C VAL A 166 -3.51 9.76 0.70
N HIS A 167 -3.91 9.52 1.96
CA HIS A 167 -5.31 9.67 2.36
C HIS A 167 -5.87 11.08 2.07
N HIS A 168 -5.12 12.12 2.39
CA HIS A 168 -5.58 13.50 2.21
C HIS A 168 -5.44 13.99 0.77
N LEU A 169 -4.44 13.51 0.02
CA LEU A 169 -4.34 13.73 -1.44
C LEU A 169 -5.55 13.14 -2.18
N LEU A 170 -5.97 11.91 -1.83
CA LEU A 170 -7.19 11.31 -2.37
C LEU A 170 -8.44 12.11 -1.97
N HIS A 171 -8.47 12.66 -0.75
CA HIS A 171 -9.59 13.50 -0.30
C HIS A 171 -9.64 14.86 -1.01
N LEU A 172 -8.52 15.41 -1.50
CA LEU A 172 -8.51 16.67 -2.28
C LEU A 172 -9.27 16.54 -3.60
N VAL A 173 -9.24 15.37 -4.24
CA VAL A 173 -9.96 15.09 -5.51
C VAL A 173 -11.45 15.42 -5.39
N VAL A 174 -12.06 15.11 -4.24
CA VAL A 174 -13.50 15.33 -3.98
C VAL A 174 -13.88 16.82 -3.94
N HIS A 175 -12.90 17.73 -3.84
CA HIS A 175 -13.10 19.18 -3.79
C HIS A 175 -12.71 19.90 -5.08
N ALA A 176 -12.44 19.16 -6.16
CA ALA A 176 -12.25 19.76 -7.47
C ALA A 176 -13.54 20.44 -7.94
N THR A 177 -13.41 21.63 -8.52
CA THR A 177 -14.53 22.50 -8.93
C THR A 177 -15.04 22.22 -10.33
N THR A 178 -14.24 21.57 -11.18
CA THR A 178 -14.61 21.19 -12.56
C THR A 178 -14.19 19.75 -12.85
N ASP A 179 -14.87 19.08 -13.78
CA ASP A 179 -14.53 17.72 -14.20
C ASP A 179 -13.12 17.63 -14.84
N ALA A 180 -12.66 18.71 -15.48
CA ALA A 180 -11.33 18.79 -16.08
C ALA A 180 -10.22 18.87 -15.02
N ASP A 181 -10.46 19.62 -13.95
CA ASP A 181 -9.54 19.73 -12.82
C ASP A 181 -9.56 18.46 -11.96
N ALA A 182 -10.74 17.86 -11.74
CA ALA A 182 -10.89 16.55 -11.13
C ALA A 182 -10.10 15.48 -11.91
N HIS A 183 -10.28 15.41 -13.24
CA HIS A 183 -9.56 14.50 -14.10
C HIS A 183 -8.03 14.66 -13.97
N ALA A 184 -7.53 15.89 -14.07
CA ALA A 184 -6.10 16.16 -13.91
C ALA A 184 -5.60 15.75 -12.51
N LEU A 185 -6.33 16.14 -11.46
CA LEU A 185 -5.98 15.85 -10.07
C LEU A 185 -5.98 14.33 -9.78
N VAL A 186 -6.92 13.56 -10.33
CA VAL A 186 -6.91 12.09 -10.30
C VAL A 186 -5.64 11.55 -10.92
N PHE A 187 -5.26 11.99 -12.13
CA PHE A 187 -4.06 11.52 -12.81
C PHE A 187 -2.80 11.76 -11.97
N TYR A 188 -2.61 12.97 -11.43
CA TYR A 188 -1.42 13.29 -10.65
C TYR A 188 -1.40 12.63 -9.27
N VAL A 189 -2.56 12.46 -8.59
CA VAL A 189 -2.62 11.72 -7.32
C VAL A 189 -2.29 10.23 -7.55
N VAL A 190 -2.85 9.62 -8.60
CA VAL A 190 -2.58 8.21 -8.96
C VAL A 190 -1.12 8.03 -9.36
N ASP A 191 -0.55 8.94 -10.16
CA ASP A 191 0.87 8.97 -10.53
C ASP A 191 1.78 8.97 -9.29
N VAL A 192 1.55 9.91 -8.39
CA VAL A 192 2.35 10.08 -7.16
C VAL A 192 2.21 8.88 -6.22
N ILE A 193 1.09 8.14 -6.26
CA ILE A 193 0.89 6.86 -5.55
C ILE A 193 1.61 5.69 -6.24
N LEU A 194 1.58 5.63 -7.58
CA LEU A 194 2.29 4.61 -8.35
C LEU A 194 3.81 4.80 -8.26
N ALA A 195 4.29 6.05 -8.16
CA ALA A 195 5.71 6.35 -7.98
C ALA A 195 6.32 5.90 -6.64
N LEU A 196 5.50 5.42 -5.68
CA LEU A 196 5.98 4.77 -4.46
C LEU A 196 6.67 3.44 -4.76
N ASP A 197 7.56 2.99 -3.86
CA ASP A 197 8.00 1.61 -3.87
C ASP A 197 6.91 0.75 -3.19
N TRP A 198 6.43 -0.26 -3.93
CA TRP A 198 5.41 -1.20 -3.47
C TRP A 198 6.01 -2.51 -2.93
N THR A 199 7.32 -2.71 -3.13
CA THR A 199 8.03 -3.97 -2.83
C THR A 199 8.61 -4.06 -1.41
N ASP A 200 8.54 -2.97 -0.64
CA ASP A 200 9.05 -2.90 0.74
C ASP A 200 8.29 -3.88 1.67
N ASP A 201 9.03 -4.64 2.49
CA ASP A 201 8.58 -5.80 3.30
C ASP A 201 7.47 -5.48 4.34
N ALA A 202 7.11 -4.22 4.50
CA ALA A 202 6.02 -3.75 5.34
C ALA A 202 4.64 -4.09 4.74
N ILE A 203 4.29 -5.38 4.62
CA ILE A 203 2.98 -5.89 4.12
C ILE A 203 1.78 -5.09 4.68
N THR A 204 1.82 -4.75 5.98
CA THR A 204 0.74 -3.98 6.64
C THR A 204 0.60 -2.52 6.18
N PHE A 205 1.63 -1.91 5.59
CA PHE A 205 1.54 -0.61 4.94
C PHE A 205 0.88 -0.76 3.56
N ARG A 206 1.30 -1.76 2.77
CA ARG A 206 0.78 -2.00 1.43
C ARG A 206 -0.72 -2.29 1.43
N ASP A 207 -1.18 -3.21 2.27
CA ASP A 207 -2.61 -3.52 2.43
C ASP A 207 -3.47 -2.29 2.74
N GLU A 208 -2.94 -1.42 3.58
CA GLU A 208 -3.61 -0.26 4.14
C GLU A 208 -3.58 0.93 3.15
N LEU A 209 -2.56 1.00 2.30
CA LEU A 209 -2.53 1.84 1.10
C LEU A 209 -3.58 1.37 0.08
N LEU A 210 -3.63 0.07 -0.24
CA LEU A 210 -4.63 -0.52 -1.13
C LEU A 210 -6.05 -0.25 -0.64
N ALA A 211 -6.32 -0.44 0.65
CA ALA A 211 -7.65 -0.20 1.22
C ALA A 211 -8.11 1.26 1.05
N ARG A 212 -7.20 2.24 1.13
CA ARG A 212 -7.51 3.66 0.86
C ARG A 212 -7.75 3.93 -0.61
N VAL A 213 -6.89 3.42 -1.48
CA VAL A 213 -7.02 3.61 -2.93
C VAL A 213 -8.31 2.97 -3.42
N PHE A 214 -8.63 1.75 -2.97
CA PHE A 214 -9.90 1.09 -3.27
C PHE A 214 -11.11 1.86 -2.73
N SER A 215 -11.08 2.28 -1.46
CA SER A 215 -12.15 3.09 -0.88
C SER A 215 -12.37 4.39 -1.66
N PHE A 216 -11.29 5.07 -2.05
CA PHE A 216 -11.36 6.24 -2.93
C PHE A 216 -12.00 5.91 -4.28
N LEU A 217 -11.53 4.87 -4.97
CA LEU A 217 -12.11 4.42 -6.24
C LEU A 217 -13.61 4.18 -6.09
N THR A 218 -14.04 3.38 -5.11
CA THR A 218 -15.47 3.06 -4.89
C THR A 218 -16.37 4.27 -4.60
N ASN A 219 -15.79 5.40 -4.17
CA ASN A 219 -16.52 6.65 -3.91
C ASN A 219 -16.49 7.63 -5.11
N LEU A 220 -15.74 7.35 -6.18
CA LEU A 220 -15.81 8.15 -7.40
C LEU A 220 -17.17 7.94 -8.08
N PRO A 221 -17.83 8.99 -8.60
CA PRO A 221 -19.16 8.92 -9.19
C PRO A 221 -19.14 8.31 -10.61
N PHE A 222 -18.79 7.02 -10.72
CA PHE A 222 -18.62 6.32 -12.00
C PHE A 222 -19.90 6.08 -12.81
N GLN A 223 -21.08 6.51 -12.34
CA GLN A 223 -22.37 5.93 -12.74
C GLN A 223 -23.36 6.86 -13.46
N THR A 224 -23.07 8.17 -13.64
CA THR A 224 -24.10 9.11 -14.12
C THR A 224 -23.85 9.76 -15.48
N HIS A 225 -22.62 9.80 -16.01
CA HIS A 225 -22.34 10.47 -17.29
C HIS A 225 -21.42 9.65 -18.21
N SER A 226 -21.72 9.71 -19.51
CA SER A 226 -21.08 8.97 -20.62
C SER A 226 -19.66 9.43 -20.98
N SER A 227 -18.93 9.98 -20.00
CA SER A 227 -17.53 10.34 -20.10
C SER A 227 -16.93 10.24 -18.70
N ASN A 228 -16.59 9.02 -18.28
CA ASN A 228 -15.86 8.76 -17.03
C ASN A 228 -14.40 9.23 -17.14
N THR A 229 -14.19 10.55 -17.22
CA THR A 229 -12.87 11.19 -17.36
C THR A 229 -11.91 10.72 -16.26
N SER A 230 -12.39 10.56 -15.02
CA SER A 230 -11.60 10.01 -13.91
C SER A 230 -11.03 8.60 -14.19
N LEU A 231 -11.75 7.73 -14.90
CA LEU A 231 -11.21 6.43 -15.33
C LEU A 231 -10.15 6.59 -16.41
N ALA A 232 -10.31 7.53 -17.34
CA ALA A 232 -9.29 7.85 -18.34
C ALA A 232 -7.98 8.37 -17.70
N ALA A 233 -8.06 9.17 -16.64
CA ALA A 233 -6.88 9.56 -15.86
C ALA A 233 -6.17 8.37 -15.22
N ILE A 234 -6.92 7.48 -14.55
CA ILE A 234 -6.35 6.27 -13.93
C ILE A 234 -5.69 5.39 -15.00
N ARG A 235 -6.34 5.24 -16.16
CA ARG A 235 -5.83 4.49 -17.32
C ARG A 235 -4.53 5.08 -17.84
N ALA A 236 -4.49 6.38 -18.13
CA ALA A 236 -3.30 7.07 -18.61
C ALA A 236 -2.13 7.04 -17.60
N ALA A 237 -2.41 7.09 -16.30
CA ALA A 237 -1.39 6.94 -15.27
C ALA A 237 -0.82 5.52 -15.23
N LEU A 238 -1.69 4.49 -15.29
CA LEU A 238 -1.27 3.08 -15.35
C LEU A 238 -0.43 2.76 -16.59
N VAL A 239 -0.88 3.19 -17.78
CA VAL A 239 -0.16 2.97 -19.05
C VAL A 239 1.24 3.59 -18.99
N ARG A 240 1.40 4.80 -18.43
CA ARG A 240 2.72 5.41 -18.24
C ARG A 240 3.63 4.62 -17.29
N HIS A 241 3.08 4.14 -16.17
CA HIS A 241 3.85 3.35 -15.19
C HIS A 241 4.09 1.91 -15.63
N ALA A 242 3.33 1.40 -16.60
CA ALA A 242 3.51 0.06 -17.16
C ALA A 242 4.90 -0.16 -17.77
N LYS A 243 5.60 0.89 -18.26
CA LYS A 243 7.00 0.79 -18.72
C LYS A 243 7.94 0.15 -17.69
N ALA A 244 7.68 0.37 -16.40
CA ALA A 244 8.39 -0.23 -15.29
C ALA A 244 7.41 -0.93 -14.34
N ALA A 245 6.51 -1.74 -14.91
CA ALA A 245 5.40 -2.39 -14.20
C ALA A 245 5.87 -3.07 -12.89
N HIS A 246 5.31 -2.61 -11.78
CA HIS A 246 5.58 -3.10 -10.43
C HIS A 246 4.26 -3.52 -9.76
N GLU A 247 4.33 -4.11 -8.56
CA GLU A 247 3.16 -4.67 -7.88
C GLU A 247 1.99 -3.68 -7.79
N GLY A 248 2.28 -2.40 -7.47
CA GLY A 248 1.29 -1.33 -7.42
C GLY A 248 0.56 -1.06 -8.74
N THR A 249 1.26 -1.15 -9.88
CA THR A 249 0.63 -1.00 -11.21
C THR A 249 -0.39 -2.12 -11.44
N THR A 250 0.02 -3.37 -11.19
CA THR A 250 -0.82 -4.56 -11.34
C THR A 250 -2.04 -4.52 -10.42
N LEU A 251 -1.82 -4.22 -9.12
CA LEU A 251 -2.87 -4.16 -8.13
C LEU A 251 -3.88 -3.06 -8.47
N LEU A 252 -3.44 -1.86 -8.84
CA LEU A 252 -4.35 -0.76 -9.18
C LEU A 252 -5.14 -1.05 -10.46
N ALA A 253 -4.52 -1.66 -11.48
CA ALA A 253 -5.21 -2.11 -12.68
C ALA A 253 -6.31 -3.13 -12.35
N GLN A 254 -6.02 -4.14 -11.52
CA GLN A 254 -7.00 -5.11 -11.05
C GLN A 254 -8.13 -4.46 -10.24
N LEU A 255 -7.79 -3.60 -9.26
CA LEU A 255 -8.77 -2.91 -8.42
C LEU A 255 -9.72 -2.03 -9.23
N THR A 256 -9.21 -1.22 -10.15
CA THR A 256 -10.04 -0.34 -10.99
C THR A 256 -10.94 -1.14 -11.94
N SER A 257 -10.43 -2.25 -12.48
CA SER A 257 -11.20 -3.19 -13.32
C SER A 257 -12.34 -3.90 -12.56
N THR A 258 -12.26 -3.99 -11.22
CA THR A 258 -13.40 -4.49 -10.43
C THR A 258 -14.58 -3.52 -10.41
N VAL A 259 -14.35 -2.24 -10.70
CA VAL A 259 -15.39 -1.20 -10.67
C VAL A 259 -15.95 -0.87 -12.07
N SER A 260 -15.13 -0.97 -13.12
CA SER A 260 -15.58 -0.83 -14.52
C SER A 260 -15.00 -1.92 -15.42
N HIS A 261 -15.88 -2.58 -16.18
CA HIS A 261 -15.50 -3.59 -17.19
C HIS A 261 -14.97 -2.95 -18.47
N GLU A 262 -15.54 -1.81 -18.89
CA GLU A 262 -15.10 -1.07 -20.08
C GLU A 262 -13.65 -0.60 -19.90
N PHE A 263 -13.31 -0.12 -18.70
CA PHE A 263 -11.95 0.25 -18.32
C PHE A 263 -10.93 -0.90 -18.52
N ALA A 264 -11.31 -2.14 -18.26
CA ALA A 264 -10.41 -3.28 -18.40
C ALA A 264 -10.08 -3.56 -19.88
N LEU A 265 -11.07 -3.42 -20.77
CA LEU A 265 -10.89 -3.57 -22.21
C LEU A 265 -10.06 -2.41 -22.78
N ASP A 266 -10.42 -1.18 -22.42
CA ASP A 266 -9.68 0.03 -22.80
C ASP A 266 -8.20 -0.04 -22.37
N LEU A 267 -7.93 -0.49 -21.13
CA LEU A 267 -6.56 -0.63 -20.63
C LEU A 267 -5.79 -1.71 -21.40
N CYS A 268 -6.43 -2.81 -21.78
CA CYS A 268 -5.80 -3.82 -22.63
C CYS A 268 -5.46 -3.25 -24.03
N SER A 269 -6.37 -2.47 -24.62
CA SER A 269 -6.13 -1.80 -25.91
C SER A 269 -4.95 -0.84 -25.82
N ASP A 270 -4.97 0.11 -24.87
CA ASP A 270 -3.87 1.07 -24.70
C ASP A 270 -2.52 0.37 -24.46
N LEU A 271 -2.47 -0.72 -23.68
CA LEU A 271 -1.25 -1.49 -23.44
C LEU A 271 -0.77 -2.25 -24.69
N TYR A 272 -1.69 -2.79 -25.49
CA TYR A 272 -1.39 -3.45 -26.76
C TYR A 272 -0.86 -2.44 -27.80
N ASP A 273 -1.47 -1.27 -27.91
CA ASP A 273 -1.05 -0.20 -28.81
C ASP A 273 0.33 0.34 -28.43
N GLN A 274 0.62 0.54 -27.13
CA GLN A 274 1.96 0.93 -26.67
C GLN A 274 3.01 -0.15 -26.91
N TRP A 275 2.67 -1.43 -26.69
CA TRP A 275 3.56 -2.55 -26.98
C TRP A 275 3.89 -2.62 -28.48
N THR A 276 2.88 -2.64 -29.34
CA THR A 276 3.06 -2.74 -30.80
C THR A 276 3.84 -1.54 -31.34
N ALA A 277 3.52 -0.31 -30.93
CA ALA A 277 4.28 0.89 -31.31
C ALA A 277 5.77 0.77 -30.96
N SER A 278 6.09 0.37 -29.72
CA SER A 278 7.48 0.19 -29.28
C SER A 278 8.25 -0.93 -30.00
N SER A 279 7.56 -1.87 -30.67
CA SER A 279 8.19 -2.93 -31.47
C SER A 279 8.57 -2.50 -32.88
N VAL A 280 8.02 -1.38 -33.39
CA VAL A 280 8.32 -0.87 -34.73
C VAL A 280 9.63 -0.05 -34.75
N ASP A 281 9.91 0.71 -33.69
CA ASP A 281 11.12 1.56 -33.60
C ASP A 281 12.44 0.77 -33.62
N GLU A 282 12.48 -0.47 -33.08
CA GLU A 282 13.69 -1.32 -33.19
C GLU A 282 13.94 -1.84 -34.62
N SER A 283 12.89 -1.92 -35.45
CA SER A 283 12.97 -2.51 -36.80
C SER A 283 13.40 -1.53 -37.89
N THR A 284 13.53 -0.24 -37.58
CA THR A 284 13.75 0.84 -38.57
C THR A 284 15.13 1.49 -38.52
N LEU A 285 16.08 0.93 -37.76
CA LEU A 285 17.49 1.28 -37.91
C LEU A 285 18.07 0.63 -39.20
N PRO A 286 18.45 1.41 -40.23
CA PRO A 286 19.06 0.84 -41.42
C PRO A 286 20.44 0.28 -41.07
N SER A 287 20.70 -0.93 -41.56
CA SER A 287 21.99 -1.62 -41.46
C SER A 287 23.07 -0.90 -42.28
N SER A 288 23.64 0.16 -41.71
CA SER A 288 24.78 0.86 -42.28
C SER A 288 26.04 0.02 -42.13
N SER A 289 26.51 -0.48 -43.28
CA SER A 289 27.84 -1.05 -43.44
C SER A 289 28.91 -0.10 -42.94
N LEU A 290 29.92 -0.65 -42.25
CA LEU A 290 31.18 0.04 -41.95
C LEU A 290 31.87 0.51 -43.23
N PRO A 291 32.29 1.78 -43.31
CA PRO A 291 33.52 2.15 -44.00
C PRO A 291 34.61 2.44 -42.97
N SER A 292 35.77 1.85 -43.17
CA SER A 292 36.97 2.12 -42.39
C SER A 292 37.61 3.47 -42.76
N SER A 293 38.40 4.01 -41.82
CA SER A 293 39.53 4.96 -41.97
C SER A 293 39.34 6.46 -41.64
N SER A 294 40.46 7.01 -41.15
CA SER A 294 40.84 8.43 -40.94
C SER A 294 40.36 9.19 -39.68
N LEU A 295 41.33 9.44 -38.79
CA LEU A 295 41.37 10.54 -37.79
C LEU A 295 41.57 11.89 -38.52
N PRO A 296 41.11 13.01 -37.94
CA PRO A 296 41.99 13.87 -37.11
C PRO A 296 41.28 14.36 -35.82
N SER A 297 41.85 14.25 -34.62
CA SER A 297 42.93 15.10 -34.04
C SER A 297 42.61 16.61 -33.92
N SER A 298 41.88 17.02 -32.87
CA SER A 298 42.05 18.35 -32.25
C SER A 298 41.49 18.42 -30.81
N PHE A 299 42.42 18.51 -29.86
CA PHE A 299 42.25 19.08 -28.51
C PHE A 299 41.96 20.61 -28.60
N PRO A 300 41.51 21.35 -27.55
CA PRO A 300 42.11 21.29 -26.21
C PRO A 300 41.22 21.42 -24.96
N SER A 301 41.85 21.01 -23.86
CA SER A 301 41.42 21.17 -22.48
C SER A 301 41.89 22.50 -21.86
N SER A 302 41.14 22.99 -20.87
CA SER A 302 41.60 23.94 -19.84
C SER A 302 40.94 23.53 -18.51
N SER A 303 41.63 23.23 -17.39
CA SER A 303 42.65 23.98 -16.64
C SER A 303 42.09 25.27 -16.02
N LEU A 304 42.21 25.61 -14.72
CA LEU A 304 42.97 25.00 -13.59
C LEU A 304 42.61 25.75 -12.26
N LYS A 305 43.12 25.25 -11.10
CA LYS A 305 43.23 25.89 -9.75
C LYS A 305 41.92 26.01 -8.93
N VAL A 306 41.79 25.54 -7.67
CA VAL A 306 42.66 25.45 -6.45
C VAL A 306 42.81 26.76 -5.68
N SER A 307 42.40 26.76 -4.40
CA SER A 307 42.98 27.56 -3.30
C SER A 307 42.64 26.95 -1.94
N LEU A 308 43.60 26.95 -1.00
CA LEU A 308 43.53 26.33 0.31
C LEU A 308 44.05 27.32 1.38
N ALA A 309 43.31 27.56 2.46
CA ALA A 309 43.71 28.31 3.65
C ALA A 309 42.57 28.21 4.71
N SER A 310 42.75 28.31 6.02
CA SER A 310 43.92 28.16 6.91
C SER A 310 43.40 28.16 8.37
N SER A 311 43.90 27.31 9.27
CA SER A 311 43.47 27.31 10.69
C SER A 311 44.01 28.51 11.49
N PRO A 312 43.40 28.81 12.64
CA PRO A 312 44.19 28.82 13.87
C PRO A 312 43.55 28.09 15.08
N LYS A 313 44.37 27.89 16.11
CA LYS A 313 44.15 27.25 17.44
C LYS A 313 44.77 28.21 18.51
N PRO A 314 44.70 27.96 19.84
CA PRO A 314 43.56 27.63 20.71
C PRO A 314 43.61 28.41 22.07
N SER A 315 42.74 28.13 23.04
CA SER A 315 43.03 28.40 24.48
C SER A 315 42.23 27.51 25.45
N SER A 316 42.97 26.88 26.39
CA SER A 316 42.66 26.40 27.78
C SER A 316 41.29 26.77 28.41
N SER A 317 40.63 26.00 29.32
CA SER A 317 41.06 25.24 30.54
C SER A 317 39.86 24.47 31.18
N SER A 318 39.93 23.56 32.19
CA SER A 318 40.94 22.62 32.75
C SER A 318 40.36 21.82 33.98
N TRP A 319 41.02 20.73 34.46
CA TRP A 319 40.85 20.00 35.77
C TRP A 319 39.58 19.09 35.90
N GLU A 320 39.54 17.93 36.59
CA GLU A 320 40.54 17.12 37.36
C GLU A 320 40.14 15.62 37.51
N GLU A 321 41.15 14.78 37.83
CA GLU A 321 41.28 13.42 38.45
C GLU A 321 40.05 12.50 38.75
N SER A 322 40.11 11.14 38.67
CA SER A 322 41.04 10.26 39.43
C SER A 322 41.21 8.80 38.90
N THR A 323 42.45 8.28 39.03
CA THR A 323 43.01 6.88 39.12
C THR A 323 42.05 5.65 39.24
N LEU A 324 42.17 4.53 38.48
CA LEU A 324 43.23 3.47 38.33
C LEU A 324 43.27 2.41 39.49
N PRO A 325 43.85 1.16 39.34
CA PRO A 325 44.61 0.56 38.22
C PRO A 325 44.38 -0.95 37.85
N LEU A 326 44.96 -1.37 36.70
CA LEU A 326 45.62 -2.69 36.34
C LEU A 326 44.84 -4.03 36.49
N SER A 327 44.99 -5.08 35.65
CA SER A 327 46.01 -5.52 34.66
C SER A 327 45.34 -6.51 33.65
N SER A 328 45.88 -6.96 32.50
CA SER A 328 47.18 -6.83 31.79
C SER A 328 47.06 -7.27 30.31
N LEU A 329 47.78 -6.58 29.40
CA LEU A 329 48.56 -7.08 28.23
C LEU A 329 47.90 -8.00 27.16
N SER A 330 48.09 -7.86 25.84
CA SER A 330 48.93 -6.90 25.06
C SER A 330 48.70 -7.03 23.53
N LEU A 331 48.74 -5.88 22.82
CA LEU A 331 49.28 -5.62 21.44
C LEU A 331 48.78 -6.51 20.26
N VAL A 332 48.42 -5.99 19.07
CA VAL A 332 49.13 -4.99 18.22
C VAL A 332 48.18 -4.07 17.42
N SER A 333 48.56 -2.79 17.32
CA SER A 333 48.36 -1.74 16.27
C SER A 333 47.55 -2.04 14.98
N LEU A 334 46.83 -1.12 14.30
CA LEU A 334 46.99 0.35 14.12
C LEU A 334 45.64 1.15 14.14
N ALA A 335 45.75 2.49 14.21
CA ALA A 335 44.67 3.49 14.05
C ALA A 335 44.16 3.60 12.57
N SER A 336 43.12 4.37 12.18
CA SER A 336 42.37 5.48 12.80
C SER A 336 41.05 5.74 12.04
N SER A 337 40.02 6.27 12.71
CA SER A 337 38.89 7.03 12.08
C SER A 337 39.36 8.46 11.71
N PRO A 338 38.68 9.25 10.82
CA PRO A 338 37.22 9.25 10.62
C PRO A 338 36.65 9.54 9.19
N ASP A 339 35.32 9.51 9.14
CA ASP A 339 34.39 10.33 8.33
C ASP A 339 34.12 10.14 6.82
N LEU A 340 32.80 10.16 6.56
CA LEU A 340 32.02 10.53 5.37
C LEU A 340 32.13 9.79 4.01
N SER A 341 30.94 9.32 3.59
CA SER A 341 30.40 9.28 2.22
C SER A 341 31.18 8.57 1.11
N THR A 342 30.74 7.35 0.80
CA THR A 342 30.32 7.01 -0.58
C THR A 342 29.27 5.90 -0.57
N ALA A 343 28.17 6.09 -1.31
CA ALA A 343 27.23 5.03 -1.60
C ALA A 343 27.76 4.17 -2.75
N THR A 344 28.44 3.07 -2.45
CA THR A 344 28.84 2.07 -3.45
C THR A 344 27.80 0.96 -3.54
N ARG A 345 26.80 1.22 -4.39
CA ARG A 345 26.15 0.29 -5.32
C ARG A 345 26.70 -1.16 -5.24
N TRP A 346 25.90 -2.08 -4.70
CA TRP A 346 26.19 -3.51 -4.78
C TRP A 346 26.19 -3.94 -6.25
N THR A 347 27.26 -4.58 -6.69
CA THR A 347 27.39 -5.14 -8.05
C THR A 347 27.27 -6.66 -7.96
N PRO A 348 26.33 -7.30 -8.69
CA PRO A 348 26.33 -8.73 -8.80
C PRO A 348 27.49 -9.16 -9.71
N SER A 349 28.38 -10.02 -9.22
CA SER A 349 29.36 -10.70 -10.06
C SER A 349 29.44 -12.18 -9.73
N SER A 350 29.08 -12.98 -10.75
CA SER A 350 29.43 -14.38 -10.98
C SER A 350 29.16 -15.43 -9.89
N SER A 351 28.00 -16.08 -10.02
CA SER A 351 27.89 -17.56 -10.05
C SER A 351 26.62 -17.97 -10.83
N SER A 352 26.58 -17.73 -12.14
CA SER A 352 26.94 -18.73 -13.18
C SER A 352 26.11 -20.03 -13.18
N SER A 353 24.79 -19.95 -13.42
CA SER A 353 24.01 -20.96 -14.17
C SER A 353 22.49 -20.66 -14.36
N LEU A 354 21.94 -19.55 -13.85
CA LEU A 354 20.47 -19.34 -13.78
C LEU A 354 19.90 -18.12 -14.54
N ASP A 355 20.74 -17.28 -15.17
CA ASP A 355 20.30 -15.99 -15.74
C ASP A 355 19.69 -16.05 -17.16
N THR A 356 19.48 -17.24 -17.74
CA THR A 356 18.92 -17.41 -19.10
C THR A 356 17.42 -17.68 -19.14
N LEU A 357 16.65 -17.00 -18.30
CA LEU A 357 15.18 -17.04 -18.30
C LEU A 357 14.61 -15.67 -18.70
N VAL A 358 14.12 -15.61 -19.95
CA VAL A 358 13.32 -14.54 -20.60
C VAL A 358 13.25 -13.21 -19.82
N SER A 359 14.25 -12.35 -20.02
CA SER A 359 14.24 -10.98 -19.52
C SER A 359 13.35 -10.10 -20.41
N PHE A 360 12.04 -10.06 -20.14
CA PHE A 360 11.12 -9.20 -20.88
C PHE A 360 11.56 -7.73 -20.79
N GLN A 361 11.95 -7.15 -21.92
CA GLN A 361 12.43 -5.76 -21.97
C GLN A 361 11.29 -4.73 -22.00
N ASN A 362 10.05 -5.18 -22.29
CA ASN A 362 8.90 -4.31 -22.47
C ASN A 362 7.87 -4.45 -21.34
N GLY A 363 7.82 -3.47 -20.43
CA GLY A 363 6.91 -3.50 -19.29
C GLY A 363 5.42 -3.48 -19.66
N HIS A 364 5.02 -2.84 -20.77
CA HIS A 364 3.62 -2.87 -21.22
C HIS A 364 3.19 -4.29 -21.61
N PHE A 365 4.07 -5.01 -22.31
CA PHE A 365 3.86 -6.41 -22.68
C PHE A 365 3.73 -7.30 -21.44
N VAL A 366 4.61 -7.15 -20.45
CA VAL A 366 4.54 -7.90 -19.19
C VAL A 366 3.21 -7.65 -18.46
N LEU A 367 2.79 -6.38 -18.37
CA LEU A 367 1.54 -6.00 -17.70
C LEU A 367 0.32 -6.55 -18.46
N LEU A 368 0.28 -6.41 -19.79
CA LEU A 368 -0.78 -6.94 -20.66
C LEU A 368 -0.91 -8.46 -20.51
N VAL A 369 0.18 -9.20 -20.69
CA VAL A 369 0.20 -10.67 -20.65
C VAL A 369 -0.28 -11.19 -19.29
N GLY A 370 0.22 -10.62 -18.18
CA GLY A 370 -0.24 -11.00 -16.85
C GLY A 370 -1.69 -10.56 -16.56
N PHE A 371 -2.14 -9.42 -17.05
CA PHE A 371 -3.52 -8.97 -16.90
C PHE A 371 -4.51 -9.88 -17.67
N CYS A 372 -4.17 -10.26 -18.90
CA CYS A 372 -4.94 -11.23 -19.70
C CYS A 372 -4.97 -12.63 -19.06
N ALA A 373 -3.85 -13.08 -18.48
CA ALA A 373 -3.75 -14.38 -17.82
C ALA A 373 -4.55 -14.46 -16.50
N HIS A 374 -4.50 -13.42 -15.66
CA HIS A 374 -5.01 -13.48 -14.27
C HIS A 374 -6.35 -12.78 -14.02
N THR A 375 -6.92 -12.11 -15.01
CA THR A 375 -8.26 -11.50 -14.89
C THR A 375 -9.31 -12.24 -15.71
N THR A 376 -10.58 -12.09 -15.33
CA THR A 376 -11.73 -12.61 -16.10
C THR A 376 -12.48 -11.49 -16.83
N TYR A 377 -11.87 -10.29 -16.96
CA TYR A 377 -12.49 -9.11 -17.56
C TYR A 377 -12.24 -9.00 -19.07
N VAL A 378 -11.20 -9.67 -19.57
CA VAL A 378 -10.98 -9.87 -21.01
C VAL A 378 -11.77 -11.11 -21.43
N ASP A 379 -12.63 -10.96 -22.43
CA ASP A 379 -13.48 -12.03 -22.96
C ASP A 379 -12.69 -13.04 -23.80
N ALA A 380 -13.33 -14.16 -24.16
CA ALA A 380 -12.66 -15.20 -24.95
C ALA A 380 -12.26 -14.71 -26.34
N ALA A 381 -13.11 -13.91 -27.01
CA ALA A 381 -12.87 -13.44 -28.37
C ALA A 381 -11.64 -12.51 -28.47
N ALA A 382 -11.45 -11.59 -27.53
CA ALA A 382 -10.26 -10.74 -27.49
C ALA A 382 -8.99 -11.54 -27.15
N LEU A 383 -9.09 -12.57 -26.31
CA LEU A 383 -7.96 -13.47 -26.00
C LEU A 383 -7.58 -14.33 -27.20
N ASP A 384 -8.55 -14.88 -27.93
CA ASP A 384 -8.32 -15.65 -29.14
C ASP A 384 -7.62 -14.77 -30.19
N GLY A 385 -8.06 -13.53 -30.36
CA GLY A 385 -7.39 -12.54 -31.21
C GLY A 385 -5.95 -12.23 -30.78
N LEU A 386 -5.71 -12.05 -29.48
CA LEU A 386 -4.37 -11.85 -28.92
C LEU A 386 -3.48 -13.09 -29.13
N LEU A 387 -4.00 -14.30 -28.90
CA LEU A 387 -3.27 -15.54 -29.10
C LEU A 387 -2.90 -15.74 -30.58
N VAL A 388 -3.76 -15.32 -31.52
CA VAL A 388 -3.47 -15.35 -32.96
C VAL A 388 -2.31 -14.40 -33.33
N ASP A 389 -2.22 -13.18 -32.79
CA ASP A 389 -1.06 -12.30 -33.05
C ASP A 389 0.22 -12.75 -32.31
N LEU A 390 0.10 -13.30 -31.09
CA LEU A 390 1.25 -13.87 -30.38
C LEU A 390 1.84 -15.08 -31.10
N LEU A 391 0.99 -15.89 -31.76
CA LEU A 391 1.39 -17.08 -32.52
C LEU A 391 1.55 -16.81 -34.03
N ASP A 392 1.54 -15.54 -34.46
CA ASP A 392 1.83 -15.17 -35.84
C ASP A 392 3.27 -15.57 -36.21
N ARG A 393 3.38 -16.56 -37.10
CA ARG A 393 4.65 -17.10 -37.59
C ARG A 393 5.62 -16.04 -38.10
N SER A 394 5.12 -14.91 -38.62
CA SER A 394 5.97 -13.84 -39.15
C SER A 394 6.65 -12.99 -38.06
N LYS A 395 6.14 -13.04 -36.82
CA LYS A 395 6.60 -12.23 -35.68
C LYS A 395 7.06 -13.05 -34.47
N LEU A 396 7.05 -14.38 -34.58
CA LEU A 396 7.16 -15.30 -33.45
C LEU A 396 8.53 -15.21 -32.77
N SER A 397 8.51 -14.94 -31.46
CA SER A 397 9.68 -14.87 -30.58
C SER A 397 9.47 -15.76 -29.34
N ILE A 398 10.54 -15.96 -28.56
CA ILE A 398 10.46 -16.71 -27.29
C ILE A 398 9.49 -16.00 -26.33
N ASP A 399 9.56 -14.68 -26.23
CA ASP A 399 8.71 -13.84 -25.40
C ASP A 399 7.22 -13.94 -25.81
N ARG A 400 6.93 -13.91 -27.12
CA ARG A 400 5.57 -14.10 -27.66
C ARG A 400 5.06 -15.52 -27.42
N MET A 401 5.88 -16.55 -27.66
CA MET A 401 5.52 -17.94 -27.41
C MET A 401 5.23 -18.16 -25.91
N PHE A 402 6.12 -17.68 -25.03
CA PHE A 402 5.92 -17.73 -23.58
C PHE A 402 4.59 -17.09 -23.19
N ALA A 403 4.31 -15.89 -23.69
CA ALA A 403 3.07 -15.18 -23.40
C ALA A 403 1.83 -15.95 -23.86
N ALA A 404 1.85 -16.53 -25.06
CA ALA A 404 0.76 -17.36 -25.57
C ALA A 404 0.51 -18.60 -24.70
N LEU A 405 1.57 -19.35 -24.37
CA LEU A 405 1.47 -20.51 -23.47
C LEU A 405 0.98 -20.09 -22.07
N TYR A 406 1.45 -18.96 -21.56
CA TYR A 406 1.12 -18.48 -20.22
C TYR A 406 -0.35 -18.07 -20.10
N VAL A 407 -0.85 -17.25 -21.02
CA VAL A 407 -2.25 -16.83 -21.07
C VAL A 407 -3.15 -18.05 -21.28
N ALA A 408 -2.84 -18.92 -22.25
CA ALA A 408 -3.65 -20.11 -22.52
C ALA A 408 -3.71 -21.06 -21.33
N SER A 409 -2.59 -21.30 -20.64
CA SER A 409 -2.53 -22.14 -19.44
C SER A 409 -3.41 -21.59 -18.30
N HIS A 410 -3.31 -20.29 -18.00
CA HIS A 410 -4.04 -19.67 -16.88
C HIS A 410 -5.53 -19.45 -17.19
N ARG A 411 -5.89 -19.31 -18.46
CA ARG A 411 -7.28 -19.14 -18.92
C ARG A 411 -7.92 -20.46 -19.36
N HIS A 412 -7.20 -21.58 -19.29
CA HIS A 412 -7.60 -22.90 -19.77
C HIS A 412 -8.09 -22.91 -21.24
N LEU A 413 -7.44 -22.12 -22.09
CA LEU A 413 -7.74 -22.04 -23.52
C LEU A 413 -6.99 -23.15 -24.26
N ALA A 414 -7.69 -23.86 -25.16
CA ALA A 414 -7.08 -24.88 -26.00
C ALA A 414 -6.29 -24.23 -27.15
N LEU A 415 -4.97 -24.38 -27.16
CA LEU A 415 -4.14 -23.93 -28.27
C LEU A 415 -4.26 -24.89 -29.47
N PRO A 416 -4.16 -24.40 -30.72
CA PRO A 416 -4.16 -25.28 -31.87
C PRO A 416 -2.91 -26.17 -31.86
N SER A 417 -3.08 -27.50 -31.88
CA SER A 417 -1.97 -28.45 -31.77
C SER A 417 -0.87 -28.22 -32.81
N HIS A 418 -1.25 -27.80 -34.03
CA HIS A 418 -0.30 -27.47 -35.10
C HIS A 418 0.61 -26.29 -34.75
N ALA A 419 0.12 -25.27 -34.03
CA ALA A 419 0.92 -24.11 -33.63
C ALA A 419 1.95 -24.45 -32.55
N LEU A 420 1.73 -25.51 -31.77
CA LEU A 420 2.73 -26.03 -30.82
C LEU A 420 3.76 -26.91 -31.55
N MET A 421 3.32 -27.78 -32.45
CA MET A 421 4.14 -28.84 -33.06
C MET A 421 5.12 -28.36 -34.14
N GLU A 422 4.99 -27.13 -34.65
CA GLU A 422 5.91 -26.54 -35.64
C GLU A 422 7.09 -25.79 -35.00
N HIS A 423 7.10 -25.64 -33.67
CA HIS A 423 7.98 -24.72 -32.96
C HIS A 423 8.80 -25.37 -31.82
N ASP A 424 9.02 -26.69 -31.91
CA ASP A 424 9.88 -27.50 -31.02
C ASP A 424 11.21 -26.81 -30.58
N PRO A 425 12.02 -26.16 -31.46
CA PRO A 425 13.27 -25.50 -31.02
C PRO A 425 13.07 -24.23 -30.16
N LEU A 426 11.89 -23.62 -30.18
CA LEU A 426 11.54 -22.53 -29.26
C LEU A 426 11.00 -23.08 -27.94
N LEU A 427 10.21 -24.17 -27.98
CA LEU A 427 9.67 -24.82 -26.78
C LEU A 427 10.77 -25.29 -25.83
N GLY A 428 11.87 -25.84 -26.35
CA GLY A 428 13.04 -26.24 -25.54
C GLY A 428 13.77 -25.11 -24.81
N ARG A 429 13.41 -23.85 -25.06
CA ARG A 429 13.96 -22.65 -24.38
C ARG A 429 12.99 -22.05 -23.34
N LEU A 430 11.81 -22.65 -23.15
CA LEU A 430 10.78 -22.21 -22.21
C LEU A 430 10.79 -23.05 -20.92
N PRO A 431 10.17 -22.59 -19.82
CA PRO A 431 10.10 -23.38 -18.59
C PRO A 431 9.36 -24.72 -18.81
N PRO A 432 9.96 -25.88 -18.46
CA PRO A 432 9.37 -27.18 -18.71
C PRO A 432 7.92 -27.34 -18.19
N PRO A 433 7.57 -26.87 -16.97
CA PRO A 433 6.20 -27.01 -16.46
C PRO A 433 5.14 -26.23 -17.27
N LEU A 434 5.54 -25.14 -17.93
CA LEU A 434 4.64 -24.36 -18.78
C LEU A 434 4.37 -25.06 -20.10
N VAL A 435 5.42 -25.66 -20.70
CA VAL A 435 5.32 -26.45 -21.93
C VAL A 435 4.52 -27.73 -21.68
N GLU A 436 4.81 -28.45 -20.59
CA GLU A 436 4.08 -29.66 -20.20
C GLU A 436 2.59 -29.40 -20.03
N HIS A 437 2.22 -28.32 -19.33
CA HIS A 437 0.81 -27.96 -19.13
C HIS A 437 0.11 -27.62 -20.44
N ALA A 438 0.74 -26.81 -21.31
CA ALA A 438 0.17 -26.46 -22.61
C ALA A 438 0.00 -27.68 -23.54
N LEU A 439 0.94 -28.62 -23.52
CA LEU A 439 0.82 -29.89 -24.23
C LEU A 439 -0.30 -30.76 -23.63
N ALA A 440 -0.43 -30.85 -22.30
CA ALA A 440 -1.47 -31.62 -21.62
C ALA A 440 -2.89 -31.08 -21.84
N MET A 441 -3.04 -29.79 -22.19
CA MET A 441 -4.32 -29.20 -22.61
C MET A 441 -4.78 -29.64 -24.02
N THR A 442 -3.89 -30.22 -24.83
CA THR A 442 -4.14 -30.51 -26.26
C THR A 442 -3.83 -31.96 -26.68
N LEU A 443 -3.03 -32.69 -25.90
CA LEU A 443 -2.54 -34.03 -26.20
C LEU A 443 -2.77 -34.99 -25.02
N PRO A 444 -2.99 -36.30 -25.27
CA PRO A 444 -3.07 -37.30 -24.21
C PRO A 444 -1.71 -37.50 -23.52
N SER A 445 -1.71 -37.82 -22.23
CA SER A 445 -0.52 -37.82 -21.37
C SER A 445 0.68 -38.63 -21.89
N HIS A 446 0.44 -39.71 -22.64
CA HIS A 446 1.50 -40.52 -23.24
C HIS A 446 2.26 -39.79 -24.38
N GLU A 447 1.54 -38.98 -25.17
CA GLU A 447 2.14 -38.18 -26.24
C GLU A 447 2.79 -36.91 -25.65
N VAL A 448 2.25 -36.36 -24.56
CA VAL A 448 2.91 -35.28 -23.78
C VAL A 448 4.31 -35.72 -23.32
N HIS A 449 4.45 -36.88 -22.67
CA HIS A 449 5.75 -37.41 -22.25
C HIS A 449 6.69 -37.65 -23.44
N ARG A 450 6.21 -38.26 -24.54
CA ARG A 450 7.00 -38.43 -25.76
C ARG A 450 7.51 -37.09 -26.30
N ARG A 451 6.67 -36.04 -26.28
CA ARG A 451 7.00 -34.71 -26.80
C ARG A 451 7.96 -33.94 -25.90
N MET A 452 7.76 -33.97 -24.58
CA MET A 452 8.71 -33.40 -23.61
C MET A 452 10.12 -33.99 -23.81
N HIS A 453 10.22 -35.32 -23.95
CA HIS A 453 11.47 -36.00 -24.26
C HIS A 453 12.04 -35.63 -25.65
N ALA A 454 11.19 -35.46 -26.68
CA ALA A 454 11.64 -35.06 -28.02
C ALA A 454 12.18 -33.61 -28.06
N ILE A 455 11.64 -32.73 -27.22
CA ILE A 455 12.08 -31.33 -27.04
C ILE A 455 13.38 -31.26 -26.20
N GLY A 456 13.77 -32.35 -25.54
CA GLY A 456 15.00 -32.45 -24.74
C GLY A 456 14.82 -32.22 -23.24
N PHE A 457 13.57 -32.18 -22.74
CA PHE A 457 13.29 -32.17 -21.31
C PHE A 457 13.40 -33.59 -20.75
N ASN A 458 14.50 -33.87 -20.04
CA ASN A 458 14.67 -35.09 -19.25
C ASN A 458 14.03 -34.95 -17.86
N ASP A 459 13.63 -36.06 -17.24
CA ASP A 459 12.78 -36.19 -16.02
C ASP A 459 13.33 -35.57 -14.70
N ALA A 460 14.29 -34.64 -14.74
CA ALA A 460 15.03 -34.15 -13.58
C ALA A 460 15.26 -32.62 -13.57
N MET A 461 14.25 -31.81 -13.91
CA MET A 461 14.28 -30.35 -13.68
C MET A 461 12.92 -29.79 -13.22
N SER A 462 12.66 -29.89 -11.90
CA SER A 462 11.69 -29.04 -11.23
C SER A 462 12.38 -27.79 -10.70
N VAL A 463 12.35 -26.71 -11.48
CA VAL A 463 12.71 -25.37 -11.02
C VAL A 463 11.57 -24.44 -11.42
N VAL A 464 10.99 -23.76 -10.42
CA VAL A 464 9.95 -22.74 -10.61
C VAL A 464 10.62 -21.36 -10.48
N PRO A 465 10.76 -20.60 -11.57
CA PRO A 465 10.90 -19.16 -11.52
C PRO A 465 9.49 -18.57 -11.61
N SER A 466 8.96 -18.12 -10.48
CA SER A 466 7.68 -17.42 -10.45
C SER A 466 7.76 -16.11 -11.24
N ILE A 467 7.02 -16.04 -12.35
CA ILE A 467 6.69 -14.78 -13.03
C ILE A 467 6.15 -13.80 -11.97
N PRO A 468 6.48 -12.49 -12.02
CA PRO A 468 6.14 -11.55 -10.95
C PRO A 468 4.63 -11.41 -10.62
N PHE A 469 3.73 -11.90 -11.47
CA PHE A 469 2.29 -12.04 -11.17
C PHE A 469 1.94 -13.16 -10.17
N ALA A 470 2.82 -14.16 -9.99
CA ALA A 470 2.60 -15.33 -9.13
C ALA A 470 3.33 -15.24 -7.77
N ALA A 471 4.22 -14.26 -7.58
CA ALA A 471 5.15 -14.25 -6.47
C ALA A 471 4.53 -13.82 -5.12
N GLN A 472 3.45 -13.04 -5.12
CA GLN A 472 2.78 -12.64 -3.88
C GLN A 472 1.26 -12.71 -4.03
N PRO A 473 0.57 -13.57 -3.25
CA PRO A 473 -0.89 -13.51 -3.19
C PRO A 473 -1.30 -12.16 -2.61
N VAL A 474 -2.20 -11.46 -3.31
CA VAL A 474 -2.90 -10.29 -2.78
C VAL A 474 -3.42 -10.69 -1.40
N HIS A 475 -2.90 -10.04 -0.35
CA HIS A 475 -3.10 -10.53 1.02
C HIS A 475 -4.60 -10.62 1.30
N ILE A 476 -5.01 -11.65 2.06
CA ILE A 476 -6.42 -12.02 2.22
C ILE A 476 -7.28 -10.82 2.65
N ARG A 477 -6.75 -9.85 3.40
CA ARG A 477 -7.47 -8.61 3.75
C ARG A 477 -7.78 -7.70 2.56
N ALA A 478 -6.88 -7.54 1.61
CA ALA A 478 -7.14 -6.78 0.39
C ALA A 478 -8.13 -7.54 -0.51
N LEU A 479 -8.01 -8.86 -0.60
CA LEU A 479 -9.04 -9.69 -1.26
C LEU A 479 -10.38 -9.69 -0.52
N ASP A 480 -10.42 -9.59 0.80
CA ASP A 480 -11.66 -9.45 1.57
C ASP A 480 -12.33 -8.13 1.22
N VAL A 481 -11.59 -7.02 1.28
CA VAL A 481 -12.06 -5.68 0.87
C VAL A 481 -12.64 -5.68 -0.56
N VAL A 482 -11.99 -6.36 -1.51
CA VAL A 482 -12.48 -6.50 -2.90
C VAL A 482 -13.67 -7.48 -3.01
N ARG A 483 -13.67 -8.58 -2.25
CA ARG A 483 -14.78 -9.55 -2.20
C ARG A 483 -16.06 -8.91 -1.67
N PHE A 484 -16.00 -7.87 -0.84
CA PHE A 484 -17.18 -7.14 -0.37
C PHE A 484 -17.91 -6.33 -1.44
N HIS A 485 -17.39 -6.23 -2.66
CA HIS A 485 -18.12 -5.65 -3.79
C HIS A 485 -18.49 -6.65 -4.90
N ARG A 486 -18.26 -7.95 -4.68
CA ARG A 486 -19.07 -9.00 -5.34
C ARG A 486 -20.44 -9.15 -4.69
N VAL A 487 -21.16 -8.04 -4.52
CA VAL A 487 -22.62 -8.09 -4.41
C VAL A 487 -23.12 -8.45 -5.81
N PRO A 488 -23.89 -9.55 -6.00
CA PRO A 488 -24.49 -9.84 -7.29
C PRO A 488 -25.31 -8.63 -7.75
N ARG A 489 -25.24 -8.26 -9.04
CA ARG A 489 -26.05 -7.16 -9.59
C ARG A 489 -27.52 -7.44 -9.29
N LEU A 490 -28.10 -6.73 -8.31
CA LEU A 490 -29.53 -6.78 -8.00
C LEU A 490 -30.26 -5.92 -9.03
N PRO A 491 -31.07 -6.48 -9.95
CA PRO A 491 -31.72 -5.69 -11.00
C PRO A 491 -32.85 -4.78 -10.47
N SER A 492 -33.18 -4.87 -9.18
CA SER A 492 -34.38 -4.31 -8.56
C SER A 492 -34.28 -2.85 -8.10
N MET A 493 -33.14 -2.18 -8.26
CA MET A 493 -33.00 -0.73 -7.98
C MET A 493 -33.12 0.17 -9.22
N GLN A 494 -33.60 -0.35 -10.36
CA GLN A 494 -34.02 0.46 -11.51
C GLN A 494 -35.37 1.17 -11.28
N ARG A 495 -35.47 1.97 -10.23
CA ARG A 495 -36.48 3.04 -10.13
C ARG A 495 -35.75 4.35 -9.84
N PRO A 496 -35.95 5.40 -10.68
CA PRO A 496 -35.43 6.72 -10.38
C PRO A 496 -35.87 7.16 -8.98
N TRP A 497 -34.95 7.72 -8.20
CA TRP A 497 -35.28 8.35 -6.93
C TRP A 497 -36.13 9.59 -7.21
N THR A 498 -37.45 9.46 -7.07
CA THR A 498 -38.38 10.58 -7.18
C THR A 498 -38.50 11.28 -5.81
N PRO A 499 -38.07 12.55 -5.69
CA PRO A 499 -38.23 13.29 -4.44
C PRO A 499 -39.73 13.57 -4.21
N GLY A 500 -40.30 12.98 -3.16
CA GLY A 500 -41.68 13.25 -2.75
C GLY A 500 -42.47 12.07 -2.16
N LEU A 501 -42.05 10.83 -2.39
CA LEU A 501 -42.67 9.66 -1.76
C LEU A 501 -41.95 9.32 -0.42
N PRO A 502 -42.69 9.01 0.67
CA PRO A 502 -42.05 8.53 1.89
C PRO A 502 -41.33 7.20 1.60
N PRO A 503 -40.10 7.00 2.09
CA PRO A 503 -39.31 5.82 1.76
C PRO A 503 -40.03 4.56 2.22
N ALA A 504 -40.32 3.66 1.28
CA ALA A 504 -40.85 2.34 1.59
C ALA A 504 -39.87 1.66 2.56
N THR A 505 -40.34 1.32 3.76
CA THR A 505 -39.53 0.84 4.89
C THR A 505 -39.11 -0.62 4.74
N VAL A 506 -38.47 -0.93 3.61
CA VAL A 506 -37.88 -2.24 3.33
C VAL A 506 -36.61 -2.36 4.18
N PRO A 507 -36.57 -3.21 5.22
CA PRO A 507 -35.47 -3.23 6.16
C PRO A 507 -34.22 -3.85 5.49
N VAL A 508 -33.03 -3.37 5.87
CA VAL A 508 -31.72 -3.76 5.29
C VAL A 508 -31.52 -5.28 5.15
N ASN A 509 -32.12 -6.08 6.04
CA ASN A 509 -32.11 -7.54 5.99
C ASN A 509 -32.88 -8.18 4.82
N GLN A 510 -33.54 -7.40 3.96
CA GLN A 510 -34.18 -7.86 2.72
C GLN A 510 -33.38 -7.47 1.46
N HIS A 511 -32.32 -6.66 1.60
CA HIS A 511 -31.46 -6.21 0.50
C HIS A 511 -30.05 -6.81 0.51
N LEU A 512 -29.59 -7.37 1.63
CA LEU A 512 -28.24 -7.93 1.78
C LEU A 512 -28.27 -9.46 1.94
N HIS A 513 -27.34 -10.14 1.25
CA HIS A 513 -27.10 -11.57 1.41
C HIS A 513 -26.67 -11.91 2.84
N MET A 514 -26.92 -13.15 3.29
CA MET A 514 -26.64 -13.58 4.66
C MET A 514 -25.16 -13.39 5.03
N ASP A 515 -24.26 -13.77 4.14
CA ASP A 515 -22.80 -13.68 4.35
C ASP A 515 -22.33 -12.22 4.47
N VAL A 516 -22.98 -11.30 3.76
CA VAL A 516 -22.70 -9.84 3.86
C VAL A 516 -23.13 -9.32 5.22
N LEU A 517 -24.32 -9.73 5.71
CA LEU A 517 -24.77 -9.40 7.07
C LEU A 517 -23.84 -9.97 8.13
N GLN A 518 -23.44 -11.24 8.00
CA GLN A 518 -22.46 -11.87 8.89
C GLN A 518 -21.13 -11.10 8.89
N HIS A 519 -20.59 -10.73 7.73
CA HIS A 519 -19.37 -9.94 7.69
C HIS A 519 -19.51 -8.56 8.36
N VAL A 520 -20.58 -7.81 8.07
CA VAL A 520 -20.87 -6.54 8.76
C VAL A 520 -20.94 -6.74 10.28
N PHE A 521 -21.44 -7.90 10.73
CA PHE A 521 -21.54 -8.24 12.14
C PHE A 521 -20.18 -8.64 12.76
N SER A 522 -19.19 -9.09 11.98
CA SER A 522 -17.84 -9.42 12.47
C SER A 522 -17.07 -8.21 13.06
N PHE A 523 -17.38 -7.01 12.60
CA PHE A 523 -16.86 -5.75 13.17
C PHE A 523 -17.51 -5.36 14.49
N LEU A 524 -18.61 -6.00 14.89
CA LEU A 524 -19.35 -5.63 16.10
C LEU A 524 -18.77 -6.30 17.35
N SER A 525 -18.84 -5.59 18.48
CA SER A 525 -18.53 -6.16 19.79
C SER A 525 -19.62 -7.11 20.27
N ASP A 526 -19.30 -8.01 21.20
CA ASP A 526 -20.23 -8.93 21.87
C ASP A 526 -21.54 -8.25 22.31
N LYS A 527 -21.43 -7.06 22.89
CA LYS A 527 -22.57 -6.24 23.33
C LYS A 527 -23.43 -5.75 22.16
N ARG A 528 -22.81 -5.35 21.03
CA ARG A 528 -23.52 -4.86 19.85
C ARG A 528 -24.21 -6.02 19.11
N LEU A 529 -23.53 -7.16 18.95
CA LEU A 529 -24.14 -8.40 18.41
C LEU A 529 -25.38 -8.82 19.20
N CYS A 530 -25.30 -8.86 20.54
CA CYS A 530 -26.44 -9.26 21.37
C CYS A 530 -27.64 -8.31 21.26
N ARG A 531 -27.41 -6.99 21.07
CA ARG A 531 -28.48 -6.01 20.83
C ARG A 531 -29.05 -6.13 19.41
N LEU A 532 -28.19 -6.35 18.43
CA LEU A 532 -28.59 -6.50 17.04
C LEU A 532 -29.43 -7.77 16.83
N ALA A 533 -29.11 -8.85 17.56
CA ALA A 533 -29.89 -10.08 17.61
C ALA A 533 -31.32 -9.92 18.20
N SER A 534 -31.66 -8.77 18.77
CA SER A 534 -33.03 -8.43 19.22
C SER A 534 -33.81 -7.53 18.25
N VAL A 535 -33.23 -7.12 17.12
CA VAL A 535 -33.87 -6.21 16.15
C VAL A 535 -34.88 -6.95 15.26
N CYS A 536 -34.49 -8.06 14.65
CA CYS A 536 -35.38 -8.89 13.82
C CYS A 536 -34.91 -10.35 13.74
N ARG A 537 -35.75 -11.26 13.24
CA ARG A 537 -35.41 -12.70 13.12
C ARG A 537 -34.19 -12.96 12.23
N VAL A 538 -34.02 -12.25 11.12
CA VAL A 538 -32.87 -12.43 10.22
C VAL A 538 -31.57 -12.02 10.91
N PHE A 539 -31.58 -10.88 11.60
CA PHE A 539 -30.46 -10.41 12.41
C PHE A 539 -30.17 -11.32 13.61
N HIS A 540 -31.20 -11.95 14.18
CA HIS A 540 -31.05 -12.98 15.20
C HIS A 540 -30.28 -14.19 14.65
N THR A 541 -30.69 -14.74 13.50
CA THR A 541 -30.01 -15.88 12.85
C THR A 541 -28.57 -15.53 12.47
N ALA A 542 -28.35 -14.41 11.75
CA ALA A 542 -27.02 -13.98 11.34
C ALA A 542 -26.08 -13.71 12.53
N ALA A 543 -26.58 -13.14 13.65
CA ALA A 543 -25.78 -12.91 14.85
C ALA A 543 -25.56 -14.17 15.72
N GLN A 544 -26.17 -15.31 15.37
CA GLN A 544 -25.89 -16.61 15.99
C GLN A 544 -24.78 -17.40 15.28
N ASP A 545 -24.31 -16.93 14.13
CA ASP A 545 -23.32 -17.62 13.30
C ASP A 545 -22.07 -18.08 14.10
N PRO A 546 -21.65 -19.36 13.99
CA PRO A 546 -20.54 -19.91 14.75
C PRO A 546 -19.20 -19.18 14.54
N PHE A 547 -18.91 -18.72 13.31
CA PHE A 547 -17.65 -18.08 12.96
C PHE A 547 -17.49 -16.70 13.62
N LEU A 548 -18.58 -15.93 13.75
CA LEU A 548 -18.59 -14.67 14.53
C LEU A 548 -18.17 -14.89 15.98
N TRP A 549 -18.73 -15.91 16.64
CA TRP A 549 -18.41 -16.21 18.03
C TRP A 549 -17.02 -16.86 18.16
N GLN A 550 -16.54 -17.60 17.16
CA GLN A 550 -15.18 -18.12 17.09
C GLN A 550 -14.15 -16.99 17.01
N GLN A 551 -14.34 -16.00 16.13
CA GLN A 551 -13.45 -14.83 16.03
C GLN A 551 -13.40 -14.05 17.36
N LEU A 552 -14.54 -13.86 18.02
CA LEU A 552 -14.59 -13.21 19.33
C LEU A 552 -13.94 -14.07 20.43
N TYR A 553 -14.01 -15.39 20.34
CA TYR A 553 -13.35 -16.31 21.28
C TYR A 553 -11.83 -16.30 21.11
N ALA A 554 -11.34 -16.28 19.87
CA ALA A 554 -9.91 -16.22 19.53
C ALA A 554 -9.22 -14.96 20.08
N LYS A 555 -9.95 -13.83 20.24
CA LYS A 555 -9.45 -12.61 20.90
C LYS A 555 -9.06 -12.81 22.37
N PHE A 556 -9.34 -13.97 22.98
CA PHE A 556 -8.82 -14.36 24.29
C PHE A 556 -7.49 -15.13 24.25
N GLY A 557 -6.82 -15.20 23.10
CA GLY A 557 -5.55 -15.93 22.93
C GLY A 557 -5.72 -17.44 23.07
N THR A 558 -6.86 -17.99 22.65
CA THR A 558 -7.17 -19.41 22.81
C THR A 558 -6.63 -20.27 21.67
N VAL A 559 -6.01 -21.40 22.01
CA VAL A 559 -5.58 -22.41 21.05
C VAL A 559 -6.58 -23.58 21.09
N CYS A 560 -7.15 -23.92 19.92
CA CYS A 560 -7.97 -25.10 19.76
C CYS A 560 -7.09 -26.28 19.32
N THR A 561 -6.99 -27.31 20.17
CA THR A 561 -6.26 -28.56 19.88
C THR A 561 -7.18 -29.71 19.43
N HIS A 562 -8.48 -29.43 19.26
CA HIS A 562 -9.45 -30.40 18.76
C HIS A 562 -9.30 -30.60 17.23
N PRO A 563 -9.59 -31.80 16.70
CA PRO A 563 -9.71 -32.02 15.26
C PRO A 563 -10.74 -31.07 14.62
N PRO A 564 -10.59 -30.71 13.33
CA PRO A 564 -11.52 -29.82 12.63
C PRO A 564 -12.94 -30.39 12.49
N THR A 565 -13.14 -31.68 12.78
CA THR A 565 -14.44 -32.36 12.79
C THR A 565 -15.23 -32.18 14.09
N VAL A 566 -14.69 -31.46 15.09
CA VAL A 566 -15.38 -31.22 16.37
C VAL A 566 -16.14 -29.90 16.28
N GLU A 567 -17.47 -29.98 16.29
CA GLU A 567 -18.31 -28.80 16.40
C GLU A 567 -18.21 -28.17 17.80
N HIS A 568 -18.05 -26.85 17.86
CA HIS A 568 -17.96 -26.09 19.11
C HIS A 568 -19.13 -25.12 19.23
N GLU A 569 -19.79 -25.11 20.40
CA GLU A 569 -20.72 -24.03 20.77
C GLU A 569 -19.95 -22.74 21.12
N TRP A 570 -19.31 -22.11 20.14
CA TRP A 570 -18.44 -20.93 20.34
C TRP A 570 -19.11 -19.82 21.15
N ARG A 571 -20.42 -19.60 20.94
CA ARG A 571 -21.23 -18.61 21.69
C ARG A 571 -21.34 -18.95 23.17
N ALA A 572 -21.61 -20.22 23.52
CA ALA A 572 -21.71 -20.68 24.90
C ALA A 572 -20.34 -20.60 25.60
N MET A 573 -19.29 -21.04 24.89
CA MET A 573 -17.90 -20.97 25.36
C MET A 573 -17.45 -19.53 25.60
N TYR A 574 -17.72 -18.61 24.67
CA TYR A 574 -17.45 -17.18 24.80
C TYR A 574 -18.19 -16.57 26.00
N LYS A 575 -19.48 -16.87 26.16
CA LYS A 575 -20.30 -16.40 27.28
C LYS A 575 -19.74 -16.87 28.62
N ALA A 576 -19.42 -18.16 28.76
CA ALA A 576 -18.84 -18.73 29.97
C ALA A 576 -17.50 -18.07 30.35
N ARG A 577 -16.59 -17.94 29.37
CA ARG A 577 -15.26 -17.35 29.52
C ARG A 577 -15.34 -15.87 29.92
N THR A 578 -16.21 -15.11 29.25
CA THR A 578 -16.47 -13.70 29.55
C THR A 578 -17.06 -13.48 30.94
N ILE A 579 -18.01 -14.33 31.37
CA ILE A 579 -18.57 -14.27 32.73
C ILE A 579 -17.49 -14.51 33.78
N LYS A 580 -16.63 -15.52 33.59
CA LYS A 580 -15.55 -15.79 34.55
C LYS A 580 -14.52 -14.67 34.60
N MET A 581 -14.07 -14.13 33.47
CA MET A 581 -13.18 -12.94 33.46
C MET A 581 -13.80 -11.74 34.18
N ARG A 582 -15.08 -11.44 33.94
CA ARG A 582 -15.78 -10.33 34.62
C ARG A 582 -15.90 -10.58 36.13
N ARG A 583 -16.02 -11.84 36.59
CA ARG A 583 -15.99 -12.21 38.02
C ARG A 583 -14.58 -12.09 38.62
N GLY A 584 -13.54 -12.50 37.91
CA GLY A 584 -12.14 -12.38 38.34
C GLY A 584 -11.64 -10.94 38.45
N ARG A 585 -12.17 -10.02 37.63
CA ARG A 585 -11.85 -8.58 37.67
C ARG A 585 -12.57 -7.78 38.77
N ARG A 586 -13.50 -8.38 39.54
CA ARG A 586 -14.15 -7.68 40.67
C ARG A 586 -13.15 -7.55 41.82
N PRO A 587 -12.89 -6.33 42.34
CA PRO A 587 -11.92 -6.13 43.41
C PRO A 587 -12.41 -6.80 44.71
N LYS A 588 -11.78 -7.93 45.07
CA LYS A 588 -11.89 -8.54 46.40
C LYS A 588 -10.73 -8.04 47.25
N GLY A 589 -10.92 -6.90 47.93
CA GLY A 589 -9.92 -6.30 48.80
C GLY A 589 -8.80 -5.52 48.08
N LYS A 590 -7.87 -4.98 48.87
CA LYS A 590 -6.81 -4.06 48.43
C LYS A 590 -5.72 -4.79 47.62
N GLY A 591 -5.99 -5.05 46.35
CA GLY A 591 -4.99 -5.55 45.38
C GLY A 591 -5.61 -5.97 44.06
N ARG A 592 -5.21 -5.34 42.95
CA ARG A 592 -5.54 -5.83 41.60
C ARG A 592 -4.62 -7.00 41.26
N ILE A 593 -4.95 -8.20 41.74
CA ILE A 593 -4.29 -9.42 41.27
C ILE A 593 -4.64 -9.61 39.79
N LEU A 594 -3.64 -9.59 38.92
CA LEU A 594 -3.78 -9.92 37.51
C LEU A 594 -4.06 -11.42 37.37
N THR A 595 -5.35 -11.79 37.30
CA THR A 595 -5.75 -13.18 37.04
C THR A 595 -5.47 -13.54 35.60
N LEU A 596 -4.62 -14.54 35.39
CA LEU A 596 -4.32 -15.12 34.08
C LEU A 596 -5.36 -16.19 33.74
N MET A 597 -5.69 -16.34 32.46
CA MET A 597 -6.72 -17.27 32.01
C MET A 597 -6.12 -18.36 31.12
N CYS A 598 -6.54 -19.61 31.34
CA CYS A 598 -6.05 -20.76 30.57
C CYS A 598 -6.28 -20.55 29.06
N ASP A 599 -5.27 -20.81 28.25
CA ASP A 599 -5.23 -20.69 26.79
C ASP A 599 -5.94 -21.85 26.07
N ARG A 600 -6.12 -23.00 26.72
CA ARG A 600 -6.79 -24.16 26.12
C ARG A 600 -8.27 -23.91 25.84
N CYS A 601 -8.69 -24.25 24.62
CA CYS A 601 -10.08 -24.21 24.17
C CYS A 601 -11.01 -25.00 25.10
N GLY A 602 -12.20 -24.46 25.38
CA GLY A 602 -13.16 -25.03 26.34
C GLY A 602 -12.79 -24.78 27.82
N CYS A 603 -11.52 -24.53 28.13
CA CYS A 603 -11.11 -24.29 29.50
C CYS A 603 -11.52 -22.88 29.98
N ASN A 604 -12.04 -22.84 31.20
CA ASN A 604 -12.46 -21.63 31.90
C ASN A 604 -11.77 -21.55 33.28
N HIS A 605 -10.49 -21.93 33.37
CA HIS A 605 -9.71 -21.77 34.59
C HIS A 605 -9.07 -20.38 34.65
N LEU A 606 -9.02 -19.80 35.85
CA LEU A 606 -8.31 -18.56 36.17
C LEU A 606 -7.26 -18.87 37.23
N SER A 607 -6.03 -18.46 36.98
CA SER A 607 -4.88 -18.63 37.85
C SER A 607 -4.45 -17.28 38.43
N ALA A 608 -4.05 -17.24 39.70
CA ALA A 608 -3.60 -16.01 40.34
C ALA A 608 -2.13 -15.67 40.02
N THR A 609 -1.35 -16.66 39.58
CA THR A 609 0.07 -16.53 39.21
C THR A 609 0.40 -17.36 37.96
N ALA A 610 1.49 -17.02 37.26
CA ALA A 610 1.96 -17.77 36.09
C ALA A 610 2.27 -19.24 36.43
N VAL A 611 2.92 -19.50 37.57
CA VAL A 611 3.22 -20.87 38.06
C VAL A 611 1.96 -21.72 38.26
N GLN A 612 0.84 -21.11 38.68
CA GLN A 612 -0.45 -21.82 38.76
C GLN A 612 -1.03 -22.11 37.37
N GLN A 613 -0.83 -21.21 36.39
CA GLN A 613 -1.27 -21.41 35.01
C GLN A 613 -0.47 -22.53 34.34
N GLU A 614 0.87 -22.54 34.46
CA GLU A 614 1.73 -23.60 33.91
C GLU A 614 1.36 -24.97 34.48
N LYS A 615 1.21 -25.09 35.81
CA LYS A 615 0.74 -26.31 36.47
C LYS A 615 -0.65 -26.74 36.01
N HIS A 616 -1.50 -25.80 35.59
CA HIS A 616 -2.81 -26.10 35.03
C HIS A 616 -2.73 -26.56 33.56
N THR A 617 -1.94 -25.89 32.72
CA THR A 617 -1.72 -26.26 31.31
C THR A 617 -1.04 -27.63 31.19
N ALA A 618 -0.11 -27.96 32.09
CA ALA A 618 0.50 -29.29 32.17
C ALA A 618 -0.51 -30.43 32.44
N ARG A 619 -1.60 -30.15 33.18
CA ARG A 619 -2.67 -31.15 33.41
C ARG A 619 -3.47 -31.45 32.15
N HIS A 620 -3.69 -30.46 31.27
CA HIS A 620 -4.33 -30.69 29.97
C HIS A 620 -3.47 -31.60 29.09
N LEU A 621 -2.15 -31.36 29.02
CA LEU A 621 -1.23 -32.23 28.29
C LEU A 621 -1.26 -33.67 28.81
N HIS A 622 -1.28 -33.87 30.13
CA HIS A 622 -1.39 -35.21 30.71
C HIS A 622 -2.74 -35.89 30.39
N GLN A 623 -3.86 -35.15 30.41
CA GLN A 623 -5.17 -35.65 30.00
C GLN A 623 -5.25 -36.00 28.49
N GLU A 624 -4.61 -35.20 27.63
CA GLU A 624 -4.50 -35.48 26.19
C GLU A 624 -3.68 -36.76 25.91
N THR A 625 -2.57 -37.00 26.62
CA THR A 625 -1.74 -38.21 26.46
C THR A 625 -2.44 -39.48 26.98
N THR A 626 -3.06 -39.42 28.16
CA THR A 626 -3.78 -40.56 28.74
C THR A 626 -4.97 -40.98 27.88
N SER A 627 -5.78 -40.03 27.40
CA SER A 627 -6.90 -40.31 26.48
C SER A 627 -6.47 -41.01 25.18
N LYS A 628 -5.33 -40.58 24.59
CA LYS A 628 -4.74 -41.22 23.40
C LYS A 628 -4.29 -42.66 23.69
N ASN A 629 -3.67 -42.91 24.85
CA ASN A 629 -3.23 -44.25 25.23
C ASN A 629 -4.41 -45.21 25.47
N THR A 630 -5.50 -44.75 26.10
CA THR A 630 -6.72 -45.56 26.27
C THR A 630 -7.34 -45.94 24.92
N LYS A 631 -7.45 -45.01 23.97
CA LYS A 631 -7.95 -45.31 22.61
C LYS A 631 -7.02 -46.25 21.83
N LYS A 632 -5.70 -46.16 22.01
CA LYS A 632 -4.75 -47.09 21.38
C LYS A 632 -4.89 -48.51 21.96
N ARG A 633 -5.10 -48.64 23.27
CA ARG A 633 -5.25 -49.93 23.96
C ARG A 633 -6.54 -50.67 23.59
N VAL A 634 -7.64 -49.95 23.37
CA VAL A 634 -8.92 -50.53 22.87
C VAL A 634 -8.82 -51.02 21.42
N ARG A 635 -7.98 -50.38 20.59
CA ARG A 635 -7.72 -50.82 19.20
C ARG A 635 -6.71 -51.96 19.06
N SER A 636 -6.03 -52.36 20.14
CA SER A 636 -5.10 -53.49 20.16
C SER A 636 -5.67 -54.75 20.84
N SER A 637 -6.96 -54.76 21.12
CA SER A 637 -7.68 -55.83 21.84
C SER A 637 -9.01 -56.19 21.17
N GLY A 638 -9.08 -56.01 19.85
CA GLY A 638 -10.21 -56.34 18.99
C GLY A 638 -9.69 -56.71 17.60
#